data_AF-A0A9D7WQH5-F1
#
_entry.id   AF-A0A9D7WQH5-F1
#
_cell.length_a   1.000
_cell.length_b   1.000
_cell.length_c   1.000
_cell.angle_alpha   90.00
_cell.angle_beta   90.00
_cell.angle_gamma   90.00
#
_symmetry.space_group_name_H-M   'P 1'
#
loop_
_entity.id
_entity.type
_entity.pdbx_description
1 polymer ?
#
loop_
_entity_poly.entity_id
_entity_poly.type
_entity_poly.pdbx_seq_one_letter_code
_entity_poly.pdbx_strand_id
1 'polypeptide(L)'
;MKIKIPLIVAISIFVTNIKSQYLFDPSINVDFSADQVTMPASPLTFQILFVGGVDKVQTVDDNGAPNGEALAKQWHDFIGVTPDNASSDLAWISINHEMITQNDSIGDGGGMTVFKIARDPNTDSLYVVDQTLSDGRTGKYFNVDFKNTVGETGMNCGGITSSYDGRIWTAEEWFRTSNASINADYWGNPGVQDTLDFTISGSGIACADGQTVQKFENFNYMVEIDPREAKAIRKQYNWGRQPFEGGCVMSDNQTVFVGADNTPGILTKFVATTPGDFTQGKTFIYKQDIKEKVSLRHHSVVEDQASEIVAYDAANDYVYTTDADAGLIRVQSYAGGDFTAVRTVDMTPYGDEPTSVAVGPNGNVAVAVVGPQGTLGKVVLVDQNGTVLSNVTVGYHPDMVAWSPDGNKVMCANEGEPDDWYMNDPVGSVSLIDVSSSLTNPVVTDIGFASFNSQQAALEAQGVRIFGQIQDTINNTSTPSTVAQDLEPEYIAFNSSSTKAFVACQENNAIAVIDIASATCTNIHGLGYKDYSFPQNAIDPSDDDNIDGNFNPYPVFGMFQPDAIATYEVNGNTYIVTANEGDARDYDGYSEEFRLADFVLDPNAFPNASFLQNDTVLGRLKVSDVGADVDGDGDVDIIYNYGARSFSIWDENGTLVYDSGNEFAKKLLEMRPDNFPDNRSDDKGSEPESITIGEIDGHTYAFIGLERAKGIMVYDITDPANSHFVDYFNHDETDWSPEGLAFANINGKNILLVGNEAFGGGYYLGSLSAYEVQGGSSWPLGNWVELDNSDFDVMKHVMYGEAWNARATMFNRIEWVPHNVTDDKIYFTCTGRDAPGSRWAGEFYYGGTIADHVWDRAYDQATPYSPYAHPLGPDYKDYYGRIMVYDPATDEVEVFLEGGPDYDASPSASAYPEMHLSNPDGLGFLYVDGHTFMLIQEDLNGTSHGRVPDGQSARTCELYILDMSINTPTLNDLIRISQVPIGAELTGATGTPDGKSILINSQHPSSSNPYPFNNSLTYAINGFDKLFDDYWMTTDVSELGSENGFSIYPNPASREIIFNKFTDVAIYNESGQRINVKRNTKRVDVSNLNSGVYFVKNAEGETKKLVIEK
;
A
#
# COMPACT_ATOMS: atom_id res chain seq x y z
N MET A 1 0.96 -10.15 22.54
CA MET A 1 0.99 -11.50 23.17
C MET A 1 -0.39 -11.85 23.74
N LYS A 2 -1.27 -12.52 22.96
CA LYS A 2 -2.20 -13.59 23.37
C LYS A 2 -3.22 -13.84 22.25
N ILE A 3 -2.90 -14.90 21.51
CA ILE A 3 -3.65 -15.53 20.44
C ILE A 3 -5.01 -16.06 20.94
N LYS A 4 -6.09 -15.86 20.18
CA LYS A 4 -7.31 -16.66 20.26
C LYS A 4 -7.65 -17.23 18.88
N ILE A 5 -7.48 -18.55 18.78
CA ILE A 5 -7.83 -19.40 17.63
C ILE A 5 -9.32 -19.75 17.71
N PRO A 6 -10.11 -19.68 16.63
CA PRO A 6 -11.41 -20.33 16.58
C PRO A 6 -11.21 -21.81 16.20
N LEU A 7 -11.74 -22.68 17.07
CA LEU A 7 -11.69 -24.13 16.93
C LEU A 7 -12.73 -24.60 15.91
N ILE A 8 -12.34 -24.72 14.63
CA ILE A 8 -13.11 -25.48 13.64
C ILE A 8 -12.62 -26.94 13.67
N VAL A 9 -13.50 -27.84 14.10
CA VAL A 9 -13.26 -29.29 14.07
C VAL A 9 -13.40 -29.77 12.63
N ALA A 10 -12.30 -29.72 11.87
CA ALA A 10 -12.17 -30.45 10.61
C ALA A 10 -11.58 -31.84 10.90
N ILE A 11 -12.28 -32.88 10.45
CA ILE A 11 -11.79 -34.26 10.50
C ILE A 11 -10.57 -34.35 9.59
N SER A 12 -9.37 -34.33 10.17
CA SER A 12 -8.11 -34.52 9.45
C SER A 12 -8.00 -35.97 8.98
N ILE A 13 -8.34 -36.21 7.72
CA ILE A 13 -7.75 -37.33 6.99
C ILE A 13 -6.29 -36.94 6.80
N PHE A 14 -5.38 -37.62 7.49
CA PHE A 14 -3.94 -37.54 7.21
C PHE A 14 -3.72 -38.09 5.79
N VAL A 15 -3.81 -37.23 4.79
CA VAL A 15 -3.16 -37.47 3.50
C VAL A 15 -1.71 -37.11 3.74
N THR A 16 -0.87 -38.13 3.94
CA THR A 16 0.57 -37.96 3.78
C THR A 16 0.81 -37.53 2.35
N ASN A 17 1.14 -36.25 2.13
CA ASN A 17 1.67 -35.78 0.85
C ASN A 17 2.97 -36.55 0.59
N ILE A 18 2.88 -37.53 -0.29
CA ILE A 18 4.05 -38.19 -0.87
C ILE A 18 4.71 -37.11 -1.72
N LYS A 19 5.87 -36.59 -1.31
CA LYS A 19 6.70 -35.75 -2.19
C LYS A 19 6.96 -36.57 -3.46
N SER A 20 6.60 -36.06 -4.63
CA SER A 20 7.08 -36.64 -5.90
C SER A 20 8.60 -36.57 -5.86
N GLN A 21 9.24 -37.74 -5.87
CA GLN A 21 10.69 -37.82 -5.81
C GLN A 21 11.22 -37.79 -7.24
N TYR A 22 12.03 -36.78 -7.58
CA TYR A 22 12.75 -36.75 -8.85
C TYR A 22 13.57 -38.04 -9.01
N LEU A 23 13.58 -38.61 -10.21
CA LEU A 23 14.33 -39.83 -10.52
C LEU A 23 15.86 -39.62 -10.49
N PHE A 24 16.30 -38.38 -10.65
CA PHE A 24 17.69 -37.94 -10.54
C PHE A 24 17.76 -36.55 -9.90
N ASP A 25 18.95 -36.16 -9.45
CA ASP A 25 19.22 -34.83 -8.91
C ASP A 25 19.53 -33.89 -10.08
N PRO A 26 18.62 -32.96 -10.45
CA PRO A 26 18.84 -32.05 -11.56
C PRO A 26 19.60 -30.79 -11.11
N SER A 27 20.32 -30.82 -9.99
CA SER A 27 21.09 -29.67 -9.52
C SER A 27 22.48 -29.57 -10.16
N ILE A 28 22.95 -28.33 -10.31
CA ILE A 28 24.36 -28.01 -10.58
C ILE A 28 24.95 -27.13 -9.47
N ASN A 29 26.29 -27.13 -9.39
CA ASN A 29 27.03 -26.13 -8.61
C ASN A 29 27.37 -24.94 -9.51
N VAL A 30 27.36 -23.74 -8.93
CA VAL A 30 27.82 -22.54 -9.62
C VAL A 30 29.32 -22.60 -9.87
N ASP A 31 29.70 -22.21 -11.09
CA ASP A 31 31.07 -21.93 -11.47
C ASP A 31 31.18 -20.48 -11.97
N PHE A 32 31.68 -19.58 -11.12
CA PHE A 32 31.90 -18.16 -11.48
C PHE A 32 32.96 -17.94 -12.57
N SER A 33 33.57 -19.01 -13.09
CA SER A 33 34.51 -18.99 -14.22
C SER A 33 33.98 -19.67 -15.48
N ALA A 34 32.71 -20.08 -15.50
CA ALA A 34 32.10 -20.76 -16.65
C ALA A 34 32.12 -19.87 -17.91
N ASP A 35 32.75 -20.36 -18.97
CA ASP A 35 32.77 -19.71 -20.29
C ASP A 35 31.76 -20.34 -21.27
N GLN A 36 30.95 -21.29 -20.78
CA GLN A 36 29.89 -21.99 -21.50
C GLN A 36 28.66 -22.14 -20.60
N VAL A 37 27.52 -22.51 -21.20
CA VAL A 37 26.34 -22.89 -20.42
C VAL A 37 26.65 -24.14 -19.59
N THR A 38 26.32 -24.08 -18.30
CA THR A 38 26.38 -25.23 -17.39
C THR A 38 24.97 -25.72 -17.11
N MET A 39 24.76 -27.03 -17.18
CA MET A 39 23.48 -27.67 -16.89
C MET A 39 23.71 -29.09 -16.32
N PRO A 40 22.68 -29.71 -15.72
CA PRO A 40 22.78 -31.07 -15.21
C PRO A 40 23.20 -32.06 -16.29
N ALA A 41 23.87 -33.12 -15.88
CA ALA A 41 24.19 -34.23 -16.77
C ALA A 41 22.93 -35.04 -17.14
N SER A 42 23.12 -36.13 -17.90
CA SER A 42 22.08 -37.08 -18.29
C SER A 42 21.10 -37.41 -17.15
N PRO A 43 19.79 -37.44 -17.40
CA PRO A 43 19.13 -37.57 -18.71
C PRO A 43 18.84 -36.26 -19.47
N LEU A 44 19.13 -35.08 -18.91
CA LEU A 44 18.93 -33.81 -19.62
C LEU A 44 19.96 -33.64 -20.75
N THR A 45 19.56 -33.00 -21.85
CA THR A 45 20.44 -32.74 -23.00
C THR A 45 20.38 -31.29 -23.45
N PHE A 46 21.54 -30.72 -23.75
CA PHE A 46 21.70 -29.37 -24.31
C PHE A 46 21.53 -29.35 -25.82
N GLN A 47 20.85 -28.33 -26.34
CA GLN A 47 20.71 -28.11 -27.77
C GLN A 47 20.68 -26.63 -28.14
N ILE A 48 21.49 -26.19 -29.08
CA ILE A 48 21.42 -24.83 -29.64
C ILE A 48 20.40 -24.79 -30.78
N LEU A 49 19.53 -23.77 -30.76
CA LEU A 49 18.51 -23.56 -31.79
C LEU A 49 18.80 -22.34 -32.67
N PHE A 50 19.32 -21.25 -32.10
CA PHE A 50 19.51 -20.00 -32.81
C PHE A 50 20.64 -19.17 -32.20
N VAL A 51 21.45 -18.52 -33.02
CA VAL A 51 22.60 -17.68 -32.60
C VAL A 51 22.53 -16.30 -33.24
N GLY A 52 22.31 -15.28 -32.43
CA GLY A 52 22.26 -13.88 -32.86
C GLY A 52 23.59 -13.41 -33.43
N GLY A 53 23.55 -12.49 -34.39
CA GLY A 53 24.75 -12.01 -35.09
C GLY A 53 25.44 -13.04 -36.00
N VAL A 54 24.95 -14.28 -36.04
CA VAL A 54 25.52 -15.40 -36.81
C VAL A 54 24.49 -15.98 -37.77
N ASP A 55 23.31 -16.35 -37.26
CA ASP A 55 22.22 -16.84 -38.09
C ASP A 55 21.61 -15.71 -38.92
N LYS A 56 21.19 -16.05 -40.14
CA LYS A 56 20.57 -15.12 -41.07
C LYS A 56 19.05 -15.20 -41.00
N VAL A 57 18.42 -14.04 -40.99
CA VAL A 57 16.97 -13.87 -41.04
C VAL A 57 16.52 -13.39 -42.41
N GLN A 58 15.35 -13.87 -42.85
CA GLN A 58 14.69 -13.37 -44.04
C GLN A 58 14.05 -12.01 -43.79
N THR A 59 14.31 -11.06 -44.68
CA THR A 59 13.84 -9.67 -44.57
C THR A 59 12.73 -9.37 -45.56
N VAL A 60 11.86 -8.42 -45.21
CA VAL A 60 10.76 -7.94 -46.05
C VAL A 60 11.26 -6.90 -47.07
N ASP A 61 10.53 -6.76 -48.19
CA ASP A 61 10.73 -5.68 -49.16
C ASP A 61 10.49 -4.32 -48.50
N ASP A 62 11.50 -3.45 -48.56
CA ASP A 62 11.40 -2.05 -48.15
C ASP A 62 11.62 -1.15 -49.38
N ASN A 63 10.60 -0.37 -49.74
CA ASN A 63 10.64 0.63 -50.81
C ASN A 63 11.08 0.10 -52.20
N GLY A 64 10.75 -1.16 -52.54
CA GLY A 64 10.99 -1.75 -53.86
C GLY A 64 12.31 -2.51 -53.99
N ALA A 65 12.95 -2.85 -52.86
CA ALA A 65 14.09 -3.76 -52.80
C ALA A 65 13.59 -5.19 -52.53
N PRO A 66 13.95 -6.21 -53.34
CA PRO A 66 13.40 -7.55 -53.18
C PRO A 66 13.75 -8.19 -51.82
N ASN A 67 12.88 -9.09 -51.33
CA ASN A 67 13.14 -9.94 -50.16
C ASN A 67 14.59 -10.46 -50.15
N GLY A 68 15.25 -10.33 -49.00
CA GLY A 68 16.67 -10.63 -48.83
C GLY A 68 16.96 -11.39 -47.55
N GLU A 69 18.23 -11.36 -47.16
CA GLU A 69 18.72 -11.93 -45.91
C GLU A 69 19.68 -10.96 -45.21
N ALA A 70 19.60 -10.90 -43.88
CA ALA A 70 20.49 -10.12 -43.03
C ALA A 70 20.92 -10.96 -41.82
N LEU A 71 22.00 -10.60 -41.14
CA LEU A 71 22.34 -11.20 -39.85
C LEU A 71 21.28 -10.79 -38.82
N ALA A 72 20.85 -11.74 -37.99
CA ALA A 72 19.98 -11.44 -36.86
C ALA A 72 20.65 -10.46 -35.88
N LYS A 73 19.84 -9.65 -35.20
CA LYS A 73 20.31 -8.86 -34.05
C LYS A 73 20.73 -9.78 -32.90
N GLN A 74 21.42 -9.22 -31.91
CA GLN A 74 21.82 -9.92 -30.69
C GLN A 74 20.97 -9.45 -29.50
N TRP A 75 21.41 -9.76 -28.29
CA TRP A 75 20.77 -9.46 -27.00
C TRP A 75 19.37 -10.06 -26.97
N HIS A 76 19.36 -11.40 -27.04
CA HIS A 76 18.13 -12.18 -27.03
C HIS A 76 17.49 -12.12 -25.66
N ASP A 77 16.19 -11.85 -25.63
CA ASP A 77 15.49 -11.64 -24.37
C ASP A 77 14.22 -12.51 -24.25
N PHE A 78 13.01 -11.96 -24.31
CA PHE A 78 11.78 -12.73 -24.33
C PHE A 78 11.78 -13.88 -25.34
N ILE A 79 11.34 -15.06 -24.89
CA ILE A 79 10.96 -16.18 -25.77
C ILE A 79 9.44 -16.34 -25.71
N GLY A 80 8.78 -16.05 -26.83
CA GLY A 80 7.38 -16.35 -27.05
C GLY A 80 7.20 -17.73 -27.68
N VAL A 81 6.26 -18.53 -27.15
CA VAL A 81 5.96 -19.86 -27.69
C VAL A 81 4.50 -19.92 -28.13
N THR A 82 4.30 -19.99 -29.43
CA THR A 82 2.97 -20.08 -30.04
C THR A 82 2.73 -21.49 -30.57
N PRO A 83 1.85 -22.29 -29.95
CA PRO A 83 1.52 -23.61 -30.46
C PRO A 83 1.00 -23.57 -31.90
N ASP A 84 1.42 -24.56 -32.70
CA ASP A 84 0.85 -24.75 -34.03
C ASP A 84 -0.36 -25.67 -33.98
N ASN A 85 -1.45 -25.26 -34.61
CA ASN A 85 -2.71 -26.01 -34.59
C ASN A 85 -2.61 -27.40 -35.25
N ALA A 86 -1.54 -27.69 -35.98
CA ALA A 86 -1.34 -28.98 -36.64
C ALA A 86 -0.83 -30.09 -35.69
N SER A 87 -0.02 -29.76 -34.68
CA SER A 87 0.55 -30.74 -33.73
C SER A 87 1.15 -30.04 -32.51
N SER A 88 1.07 -30.67 -31.33
CA SER A 88 1.81 -30.24 -30.13
C SER A 88 3.33 -30.32 -30.29
N ASP A 89 3.80 -31.11 -31.25
CA ASP A 89 5.24 -31.20 -31.59
C ASP A 89 5.73 -29.99 -32.39
N LEU A 90 4.84 -29.08 -32.80
CA LEU A 90 5.13 -27.90 -33.61
C LEU A 90 4.80 -26.63 -32.83
N ALA A 91 5.75 -25.69 -32.82
CA ALA A 91 5.54 -24.37 -32.25
C ALA A 91 6.29 -23.30 -33.03
N TRP A 92 5.70 -22.10 -33.10
CA TRP A 92 6.40 -20.90 -33.52
C TRP A 92 7.08 -20.27 -32.30
N ILE A 93 8.34 -19.92 -32.47
CA ILE A 93 9.20 -19.32 -31.46
C ILE A 93 9.47 -17.89 -31.88
N SER A 94 9.26 -16.96 -30.95
CA SER A 94 9.55 -15.53 -31.10
C SER A 94 10.66 -15.15 -30.13
N ILE A 95 11.70 -14.47 -30.60
CA ILE A 95 12.82 -14.03 -29.77
C ILE A 95 12.96 -12.53 -29.89
N ASN A 96 12.82 -11.83 -28.78
CA ASN A 96 13.11 -10.39 -28.72
C ASN A 96 14.60 -10.11 -28.87
N HIS A 97 14.90 -8.94 -29.44
CA HIS A 97 16.22 -8.37 -29.53
C HIS A 97 16.24 -7.00 -28.85
N GLU A 98 16.81 -6.95 -27.66
CA GLU A 98 16.92 -5.72 -26.86
C GLU A 98 17.92 -4.73 -27.49
N MET A 99 18.86 -5.26 -28.29
CA MET A 99 19.95 -4.53 -28.91
C MET A 99 19.46 -3.34 -29.76
N ILE A 100 19.89 -2.13 -29.39
CA ILE A 100 19.61 -0.90 -30.14
C ILE A 100 20.61 -0.77 -31.30
N THR A 101 20.14 -0.99 -32.52
CA THR A 101 20.99 -0.81 -33.70
C THR A 101 20.25 -0.19 -34.87
N GLN A 102 20.94 0.72 -35.56
CA GLN A 102 20.58 1.16 -36.89
C GLN A 102 20.74 0.01 -37.90
N ASN A 103 19.69 -0.34 -38.63
CA ASN A 103 19.77 -1.35 -39.69
C ASN A 103 18.64 -1.25 -40.73
N ASP A 104 18.98 -0.78 -41.93
CA ASP A 104 18.02 -0.62 -43.02
C ASP A 104 17.34 -1.93 -43.48
N SER A 105 17.92 -3.11 -43.20
CA SER A 105 17.36 -4.40 -43.65
C SER A 105 16.39 -5.04 -42.67
N ILE A 106 16.51 -4.75 -41.37
CA ILE A 106 15.74 -5.41 -40.30
C ILE A 106 15.09 -4.42 -39.33
N GLY A 107 15.07 -3.13 -39.68
CA GLY A 107 14.52 -2.06 -38.86
C GLY A 107 15.54 -1.45 -37.90
N ASP A 108 15.38 -0.17 -37.59
CA ASP A 108 16.18 0.51 -36.58
C ASP A 108 15.66 0.24 -35.16
N GLY A 109 16.53 0.35 -34.16
CA GLY A 109 16.17 0.13 -32.75
C GLY A 109 16.31 -1.34 -32.36
N GLY A 110 15.36 -1.84 -31.57
CA GLY A 110 15.28 -3.24 -31.13
C GLY A 110 14.79 -4.17 -32.24
N GLY A 111 14.24 -5.33 -31.91
CA GLY A 111 13.55 -6.15 -32.90
C GLY A 111 13.10 -7.50 -32.38
N MET A 112 12.74 -8.38 -33.32
CA MET A 112 12.35 -9.75 -33.01
C MET A 112 12.67 -10.68 -34.19
N THR A 113 13.13 -11.89 -33.89
CA THR A 113 13.23 -13.00 -34.85
C THR A 113 12.18 -14.05 -34.53
N VAL A 114 11.51 -14.58 -35.57
CA VAL A 114 10.60 -15.72 -35.43
C VAL A 114 11.04 -16.91 -36.29
N PHE A 115 10.76 -18.12 -35.80
CA PHE A 115 10.98 -19.36 -36.53
C PHE A 115 10.08 -20.47 -36.00
N LYS A 116 9.96 -21.56 -36.76
CA LYS A 116 9.15 -22.71 -36.37
C LYS A 116 10.04 -23.87 -35.96
N ILE A 117 9.75 -24.49 -34.81
CA ILE A 117 10.41 -25.72 -34.36
C ILE A 117 9.50 -26.93 -34.51
N ALA A 118 10.12 -28.09 -34.65
CA ALA A 118 9.49 -29.40 -34.61
C ALA A 118 10.29 -30.34 -33.70
N ARG A 119 9.61 -31.27 -33.01
CA ARG A 119 10.28 -32.37 -32.30
C ARG A 119 10.48 -33.57 -33.22
N ASP A 120 11.69 -34.12 -33.26
CA ASP A 120 11.97 -35.38 -33.95
C ASP A 120 11.51 -36.56 -33.09
N PRO A 121 10.52 -37.36 -33.54
CA PRO A 121 9.98 -38.47 -32.75
C PRO A 121 10.99 -39.61 -32.50
N ASN A 122 12.12 -39.65 -33.21
CA ASN A 122 13.13 -40.70 -33.07
C ASN A 122 14.25 -40.32 -32.10
N THR A 123 14.63 -39.04 -32.09
CA THR A 123 15.77 -38.54 -31.29
C THR A 123 15.33 -37.69 -30.11
N ASP A 124 14.04 -37.32 -30.04
CA ASP A 124 13.44 -36.46 -29.02
C ASP A 124 14.05 -35.04 -28.99
N SER A 125 14.88 -34.70 -29.98
CA SER A 125 15.51 -33.39 -30.15
C SER A 125 14.59 -32.44 -30.93
N LEU A 126 14.78 -31.15 -30.73
CA LEU A 126 14.08 -30.12 -31.50
C LEU A 126 14.80 -29.87 -32.84
N TYR A 127 14.15 -29.32 -33.85
CA TYR A 127 14.81 -28.80 -35.04
C TYR A 127 14.01 -27.67 -35.67
N VAL A 128 14.71 -26.71 -36.27
CA VAL A 128 14.06 -25.58 -36.96
C VAL A 128 13.59 -26.01 -38.35
N VAL A 129 12.33 -25.73 -38.65
CA VAL A 129 11.64 -26.12 -39.88
C VAL A 129 11.70 -24.99 -40.90
N ASP A 130 12.02 -25.31 -42.15
CA ASP A 130 11.89 -24.34 -43.25
C ASP A 130 10.41 -23.97 -43.45
N GLN A 131 10.11 -22.67 -43.56
CA GLN A 131 8.77 -22.14 -43.83
C GLN A 131 8.76 -21.29 -45.09
N THR A 132 7.57 -21.11 -45.67
CA THR A 132 7.28 -20.08 -46.67
C THR A 132 6.12 -19.26 -46.15
N LEU A 133 6.34 -17.96 -45.92
CA LEU A 133 5.33 -17.03 -45.41
C LEU A 133 4.43 -16.52 -46.55
N SER A 134 3.31 -15.90 -46.20
CA SER A 134 2.33 -15.41 -47.19
C SER A 134 2.90 -14.31 -48.11
N ASP A 135 3.89 -13.56 -47.64
CA ASP A 135 4.62 -12.52 -48.38
C ASP A 135 5.73 -13.08 -49.32
N GLY A 136 5.91 -14.40 -49.34
CA GLY A 136 6.86 -15.10 -50.18
C GLY A 136 8.26 -15.28 -49.59
N ARG A 137 8.56 -14.76 -48.39
CA ARG A 137 9.81 -15.08 -47.69
C ARG A 137 9.88 -16.58 -47.44
N THR A 138 11.05 -17.19 -47.66
CA THR A 138 11.26 -18.63 -47.47
C THR A 138 12.59 -18.88 -46.76
N GLY A 139 12.57 -19.69 -45.71
CA GLY A 139 13.77 -19.99 -44.92
C GLY A 139 13.41 -20.49 -43.52
N LYS A 140 14.40 -20.49 -42.63
CA LYS A 140 14.25 -20.94 -41.24
C LYS A 140 13.85 -19.83 -40.28
N TYR A 141 14.55 -18.69 -40.38
CA TYR A 141 14.43 -17.57 -39.46
C TYR A 141 13.93 -16.33 -40.20
N PHE A 142 13.04 -15.57 -39.58
CA PHE A 142 12.38 -14.43 -40.19
C PHE A 142 12.45 -13.22 -39.26
N ASN A 143 12.85 -12.07 -39.80
CA ASN A 143 12.78 -10.81 -39.07
C ASN A 143 11.32 -10.35 -38.97
N VAL A 144 10.91 -9.86 -37.81
CA VAL A 144 9.59 -9.23 -37.65
C VAL A 144 9.62 -7.83 -38.22
N ASP A 145 8.70 -7.52 -39.14
CA ASP A 145 8.57 -6.18 -39.72
C ASP A 145 7.82 -5.23 -38.77
N PHE A 146 8.59 -4.41 -38.03
CA PHE A 146 8.10 -3.31 -37.19
C PHE A 146 8.08 -1.96 -37.92
N LYS A 147 9.01 -1.74 -38.84
CA LYS A 147 9.21 -0.45 -39.52
C LYS A 147 7.98 -0.06 -40.34
N ASN A 148 7.48 -0.97 -41.18
CA ASN A 148 6.40 -0.65 -42.12
C ASN A 148 5.00 -0.71 -41.49
N THR A 149 4.90 -1.16 -40.24
CA THR A 149 3.63 -1.45 -39.56
C THR A 149 3.39 -0.51 -38.39
N VAL A 150 4.37 -0.35 -37.51
CA VAL A 150 4.26 0.41 -36.26
C VAL A 150 5.27 1.54 -36.12
N GLY A 151 6.08 1.76 -37.16
CA GLY A 151 7.03 2.86 -37.22
C GLY A 151 8.30 2.65 -36.39
N GLU A 152 8.79 1.40 -36.33
CA GLU A 152 9.91 0.89 -35.53
C GLU A 152 9.54 0.48 -34.09
N THR A 153 10.44 -0.27 -33.48
CA THR A 153 10.36 -0.72 -32.09
C THR A 153 11.71 -0.54 -31.38
N GLY A 154 11.72 -0.49 -30.05
CA GLY A 154 12.93 -0.19 -29.29
C GLY A 154 13.05 -1.03 -28.04
N MET A 155 14.25 -1.55 -27.79
CA MET A 155 14.65 -2.20 -26.53
C MET A 155 13.64 -3.26 -26.13
N ASN A 156 13.43 -4.21 -27.05
CA ASN A 156 12.50 -5.30 -26.87
C ASN A 156 13.06 -6.22 -25.78
N CYS A 157 12.56 -6.10 -24.56
CA CYS A 157 13.03 -6.85 -23.39
C CYS A 157 12.15 -8.10 -23.18
N GLY A 158 11.28 -8.12 -22.17
CA GLY A 158 10.28 -9.17 -21.99
C GLY A 158 9.06 -9.08 -22.94
N GLY A 159 7.93 -9.67 -22.55
CA GLY A 159 6.76 -9.77 -23.42
C GLY A 159 5.61 -10.61 -22.87
N ILE A 160 4.65 -10.92 -23.74
CA ILE A 160 3.46 -11.71 -23.43
C ILE A 160 3.30 -12.85 -24.42
N THR A 161 3.08 -14.06 -23.92
CA THR A 161 2.57 -15.19 -24.70
C THR A 161 1.13 -15.48 -24.25
N SER A 162 0.15 -15.30 -25.14
CA SER A 162 -1.22 -15.71 -24.85
C SER A 162 -1.39 -17.21 -25.10
N SER A 163 -1.63 -17.96 -24.02
CA SER A 163 -1.93 -19.40 -24.06
C SER A 163 -3.28 -19.72 -24.73
N TYR A 164 -4.13 -18.72 -24.97
CA TYR A 164 -5.52 -18.92 -25.41
C TYR A 164 -5.71 -18.77 -26.92
N ASP A 165 -4.91 -17.93 -27.55
CA ASP A 165 -4.98 -17.67 -28.99
C ASP A 165 -3.61 -17.64 -29.67
N GLY A 166 -2.52 -17.85 -28.92
CA GLY A 166 -1.16 -17.91 -29.45
C GLY A 166 -0.70 -16.58 -30.05
N ARG A 167 -1.22 -15.46 -29.54
CA ARG A 167 -0.70 -14.13 -29.85
C ARG A 167 0.50 -13.80 -28.98
N ILE A 168 1.36 -12.96 -29.53
CA ILE A 168 2.58 -12.50 -28.88
C ILE A 168 2.55 -10.97 -28.79
N TRP A 169 2.97 -10.45 -27.64
CA TRP A 169 3.36 -9.04 -27.49
C TRP A 169 4.82 -8.95 -27.08
N THR A 170 5.51 -7.96 -27.62
CA THR A 170 6.88 -7.60 -27.21
C THR A 170 6.86 -6.30 -26.43
N ALA A 171 7.64 -6.23 -25.35
CA ALA A 171 7.69 -5.12 -24.42
C ALA A 171 8.79 -4.12 -24.80
N GLU A 172 8.47 -2.83 -24.91
CA GLU A 172 9.45 -1.77 -25.14
C GLU A 172 9.85 -1.14 -23.79
N GLU A 173 10.95 -1.60 -23.23
CA GLU A 173 11.30 -1.34 -21.83
C GLU A 173 11.95 0.03 -21.63
N TRP A 174 13.17 0.25 -22.16
CA TRP A 174 13.93 1.42 -21.71
C TRP A 174 13.23 2.74 -22.07
N PHE A 175 12.78 3.49 -21.06
CA PHE A 175 11.93 4.66 -21.29
C PHE A 175 12.63 5.75 -22.10
N ARG A 176 11.97 6.25 -23.15
CA ARG A 176 12.48 7.27 -24.05
C ARG A 176 11.83 8.62 -23.75
N THR A 177 12.63 9.67 -23.64
CA THR A 177 12.16 11.02 -23.24
C THR A 177 12.39 12.08 -24.31
N SER A 178 13.06 11.73 -25.41
CA SER A 178 13.34 12.64 -26.51
C SER A 178 13.76 11.91 -27.79
N ASN A 179 13.71 12.61 -28.93
CA ASN A 179 14.27 12.09 -30.19
C ASN A 179 15.77 11.76 -30.07
N ALA A 180 16.52 12.48 -29.22
CA ALA A 180 17.92 12.15 -28.98
C ALA A 180 18.08 10.79 -28.28
N SER A 181 17.17 10.44 -27.36
CA SER A 181 17.21 9.17 -26.63
C SER A 181 16.87 7.94 -27.49
N ILE A 182 16.21 8.09 -28.64
CA ILE A 182 16.00 6.98 -29.60
C ILE A 182 17.07 6.95 -30.68
N ASN A 183 17.71 8.09 -30.97
CA ASN A 183 18.69 8.19 -32.05
C ASN A 183 20.04 7.55 -31.71
N ALA A 184 20.37 7.46 -30.43
CA ALA A 184 21.55 6.76 -29.96
C ALA A 184 21.28 5.99 -28.65
N ASP A 185 21.98 4.88 -28.46
CA ASP A 185 21.96 4.14 -27.19
C ASP A 185 22.75 4.88 -26.09
N TYR A 186 22.78 4.32 -24.87
CA TYR A 186 23.51 4.90 -23.73
C TYR A 186 25.03 5.05 -23.94
N TRP A 187 25.59 4.32 -24.91
CA TRP A 187 27.01 4.34 -25.27
C TRP A 187 27.30 5.20 -26.50
N GLY A 188 26.27 5.84 -27.08
CA GLY A 188 26.38 6.70 -28.25
C GLY A 188 26.42 5.96 -29.58
N ASN A 189 26.08 4.67 -29.62
CA ASN A 189 25.94 3.93 -30.88
C ASN A 189 24.64 4.34 -31.59
N PRO A 190 24.63 4.40 -32.94
CA PRO A 190 23.43 4.79 -33.69
C PRO A 190 22.24 3.82 -33.50
N GLY A 191 21.09 4.39 -33.16
CA GLY A 191 19.79 3.72 -33.05
C GLY A 191 18.84 4.14 -34.17
N VAL A 192 17.69 4.73 -33.81
CA VAL A 192 16.62 5.12 -34.73
C VAL A 192 17.01 6.37 -35.53
N GLN A 193 17.10 6.25 -36.86
CA GLN A 193 17.49 7.35 -37.73
C GLN A 193 16.34 8.33 -38.01
N ASP A 194 15.15 7.79 -38.28
CA ASP A 194 13.98 8.61 -38.60
C ASP A 194 13.36 9.15 -37.32
N THR A 195 13.66 10.41 -37.02
CA THR A 195 13.12 11.14 -35.86
C THR A 195 12.06 12.16 -36.24
N LEU A 196 11.48 12.07 -37.45
CA LEU A 196 10.36 12.94 -37.83
C LEU A 196 9.10 12.57 -37.05
N ASP A 197 8.20 13.55 -36.87
CA ASP A 197 6.92 13.31 -36.20
C ASP A 197 6.18 12.14 -36.87
N PHE A 198 5.57 11.28 -36.05
CA PHE A 198 4.91 10.07 -36.48
C PHE A 198 3.39 10.21 -36.35
N THR A 199 2.66 9.93 -37.43
CA THR A 199 1.20 9.88 -37.40
C THR A 199 0.76 8.45 -37.15
N ILE A 200 0.12 8.21 -36.01
CA ILE A 200 -0.43 6.90 -35.64
C ILE A 200 -1.62 6.61 -36.56
N SER A 201 -1.63 5.44 -37.20
CA SER A 201 -2.75 5.03 -38.05
C SER A 201 -2.85 3.52 -38.15
N GLY A 202 -4.08 3.01 -38.25
CA GLY A 202 -4.34 1.58 -38.46
C GLY A 202 -4.11 0.72 -37.21
N SER A 203 -3.96 1.32 -36.03
CA SER A 203 -3.88 0.58 -34.77
C SER A 203 -5.23 -0.02 -34.36
N GLY A 204 -6.33 0.62 -34.78
CA GLY A 204 -7.69 0.28 -34.32
C GLY A 204 -8.03 0.84 -32.94
N ILE A 205 -7.13 1.60 -32.32
CA ILE A 205 -7.30 2.20 -30.99
C ILE A 205 -7.76 3.65 -31.16
N ALA A 206 -9.00 3.93 -30.74
CA ALA A 206 -9.70 5.16 -31.07
C ALA A 206 -9.03 6.44 -30.54
N CYS A 207 -8.42 6.41 -29.35
CA CYS A 207 -7.77 7.59 -28.77
C CYS A 207 -6.48 7.97 -29.53
N ALA A 208 -5.77 6.99 -30.09
CA ALA A 208 -4.46 7.17 -30.71
C ALA A 208 -4.52 7.34 -32.24
N ASP A 209 -5.42 6.64 -32.95
CA ASP A 209 -5.50 6.69 -34.41
C ASP A 209 -5.78 8.11 -34.93
N GLY A 210 -4.90 8.62 -35.79
CA GLY A 210 -4.96 9.97 -36.37
C GLY A 210 -4.14 11.02 -35.61
N GLN A 211 -3.61 10.69 -34.43
CA GLN A 211 -2.72 11.57 -33.68
C GLN A 211 -1.34 11.66 -34.34
N THR A 212 -0.74 12.84 -34.30
CA THR A 212 0.66 13.06 -34.70
C THR A 212 1.47 13.36 -33.46
N VAL A 213 2.48 12.54 -33.21
CA VAL A 213 3.33 12.60 -32.02
C VAL A 213 4.79 12.83 -32.40
N GLN A 214 5.60 13.30 -31.45
CA GLN A 214 7.04 13.27 -31.64
C GLN A 214 7.50 11.81 -31.72
N LYS A 215 8.51 11.52 -32.54
CA LYS A 215 8.88 10.11 -32.83
C LYS A 215 9.10 9.27 -31.57
N PHE A 216 9.77 9.80 -30.55
CA PHE A 216 10.03 9.05 -29.31
C PHE A 216 8.77 8.71 -28.51
N GLU A 217 7.70 9.48 -28.63
CA GLU A 217 6.42 9.21 -27.96
C GLU A 217 5.69 8.03 -28.59
N ASN A 218 6.14 7.53 -29.74
CA ASN A 218 5.69 6.29 -30.36
C ASN A 218 6.37 5.03 -29.78
N PHE A 219 7.31 5.18 -28.84
CA PHE A 219 8.00 4.07 -28.16
C PHE A 219 7.49 3.91 -26.72
N ASN A 220 7.82 2.80 -26.08
CA ASN A 220 7.40 2.40 -24.74
C ASN A 220 5.95 1.92 -24.66
N TYR A 221 5.57 1.07 -25.63
CA TYR A 221 4.30 0.34 -25.65
C TYR A 221 4.53 -1.16 -25.86
N MET A 222 3.58 -1.98 -25.38
CA MET A 222 3.46 -3.36 -25.83
C MET A 222 3.11 -3.41 -27.32
N VAL A 223 3.85 -4.18 -28.11
CA VAL A 223 3.61 -4.32 -29.56
C VAL A 223 3.10 -5.72 -29.88
N GLU A 224 1.87 -5.80 -30.38
CA GLU A 224 1.26 -7.06 -30.83
C GLU A 224 1.93 -7.53 -32.13
N ILE A 225 2.32 -8.80 -32.20
CA ILE A 225 2.94 -9.40 -33.40
C ILE A 225 2.21 -10.68 -33.80
N ASP A 226 2.14 -10.92 -35.11
CA ASP A 226 1.76 -12.23 -35.66
C ASP A 226 3.04 -13.06 -35.86
N PRO A 227 3.26 -14.09 -35.03
CA PRO A 227 4.48 -14.90 -35.12
C PRO A 227 4.50 -15.78 -36.36
N ARG A 228 3.33 -16.08 -36.94
CA ARG A 228 3.20 -16.98 -38.11
C ARG A 228 3.53 -16.28 -39.42
N GLU A 229 3.41 -14.95 -39.45
CA GLU A 229 3.73 -14.12 -40.61
C GLU A 229 4.93 -13.20 -40.37
N ALA A 230 5.58 -13.30 -39.19
CA ALA A 230 6.74 -12.48 -38.81
C ALA A 230 6.47 -10.98 -39.05
N LYS A 231 5.39 -10.47 -38.47
CA LYS A 231 4.92 -9.10 -38.73
C LYS A 231 4.30 -8.47 -37.48
N ALA A 232 4.64 -7.22 -37.18
CA ALA A 232 3.95 -6.47 -36.15
C ALA A 232 2.55 -6.01 -36.61
N ILE A 233 1.59 -6.04 -35.70
CA ILE A 233 0.19 -5.71 -35.95
C ILE A 233 -0.12 -4.29 -35.51
N ARG A 234 0.18 -3.94 -34.24
CA ARG A 234 -0.10 -2.63 -33.63
C ARG A 234 0.69 -2.43 -32.34
N LYS A 235 0.80 -1.19 -31.88
CA LYS A 235 1.15 -0.87 -30.48
C LYS A 235 -0.12 -0.71 -29.66
N GLN A 236 -0.11 -1.20 -28.42
CA GLN A 236 -1.25 -1.10 -27.49
C GLN A 236 -1.25 0.25 -26.78
N TYR A 237 -1.55 1.32 -27.52
CA TYR A 237 -1.60 2.68 -26.98
C TYR A 237 -2.60 2.85 -25.83
N ASN A 238 -3.68 2.08 -25.85
CA ASN A 238 -4.70 2.06 -24.79
C ASN A 238 -4.24 1.38 -23.51
N TRP A 239 -3.10 0.68 -23.48
CA TRP A 239 -2.55 0.10 -22.24
C TRP A 239 -1.67 1.08 -21.47
N GLY A 240 -1.45 2.28 -22.01
CA GLY A 240 -0.62 3.30 -21.41
C GLY A 240 0.86 3.17 -21.77
N ARG A 241 1.55 4.30 -21.84
CA ARG A 241 2.98 4.38 -22.13
C ARG A 241 3.79 4.22 -20.85
N GLN A 242 4.58 3.16 -20.75
CA GLN A 242 5.37 2.81 -19.56
C GLN A 242 6.60 1.97 -19.97
N PRO A 243 7.63 1.86 -19.12
CA PRO A 243 8.79 1.00 -19.40
C PRO A 243 8.40 -0.47 -19.21
N PHE A 244 7.71 -1.02 -20.21
CA PHE A 244 7.17 -2.37 -20.14
C PHE A 244 8.28 -3.40 -20.08
N GLU A 245 8.17 -4.32 -19.12
CA GLU A 245 9.09 -5.44 -19.02
C GLU A 245 8.37 -6.75 -19.33
N GLY A 246 7.25 -7.05 -18.66
CA GLY A 246 6.47 -8.24 -18.96
C GLY A 246 4.97 -8.09 -18.81
N GLY A 247 4.25 -9.15 -19.13
CA GLY A 247 2.80 -9.23 -18.93
C GLY A 247 2.22 -10.61 -19.19
N CYS A 248 0.94 -10.75 -18.88
CA CYS A 248 0.17 -11.96 -19.16
C CYS A 248 -1.26 -11.64 -19.58
N VAL A 249 -1.83 -12.51 -20.41
CA VAL A 249 -3.28 -12.57 -20.65
C VAL A 249 -3.88 -13.61 -19.69
N MET A 250 -5.00 -13.27 -19.05
CA MET A 250 -5.71 -14.15 -18.12
C MET A 250 -6.59 -15.18 -18.83
N SER A 251 -7.10 -16.15 -18.07
CA SER A 251 -7.96 -17.25 -18.52
C SER A 251 -9.28 -16.84 -19.18
N ASP A 252 -9.75 -15.62 -18.90
CA ASP A 252 -10.91 -15.01 -19.54
C ASP A 252 -10.66 -14.51 -20.98
N ASN A 253 -9.39 -14.51 -21.42
CA ASN A 253 -8.92 -13.90 -22.67
C ASN A 253 -9.36 -12.43 -22.82
N GLN A 254 -9.57 -11.73 -21.70
CA GLN A 254 -10.14 -10.39 -21.64
C GLN A 254 -9.26 -9.47 -20.81
N THR A 255 -8.69 -9.99 -19.73
CA THR A 255 -7.85 -9.23 -18.80
C THR A 255 -6.38 -9.45 -19.11
N VAL A 256 -5.61 -8.36 -19.13
CA VAL A 256 -4.17 -8.34 -19.33
C VAL A 256 -3.53 -7.64 -18.14
N PHE A 257 -2.48 -8.23 -17.56
CA PHE A 257 -1.63 -7.58 -16.57
C PHE A 257 -0.27 -7.28 -17.18
N VAL A 258 0.31 -6.14 -16.81
CA VAL A 258 1.59 -5.66 -17.33
C VAL A 258 2.36 -4.94 -16.23
N GLY A 259 3.66 -5.20 -16.19
CA GLY A 259 4.61 -4.62 -15.24
C GLY A 259 5.46 -3.53 -15.89
N ALA A 260 5.88 -2.56 -15.08
CA ALA A 260 6.82 -1.52 -15.48
C ALA A 260 8.15 -1.68 -14.73
N ASP A 261 9.25 -1.89 -15.47
CA ASP A 261 10.59 -1.86 -14.89
C ASP A 261 11.02 -0.41 -14.65
N ASN A 262 10.81 0.03 -13.41
CA ASN A 262 11.37 1.26 -12.91
C ASN A 262 11.45 1.21 -11.37
N THR A 263 12.14 2.18 -10.77
CA THR A 263 12.14 2.38 -9.31
C THR A 263 11.67 3.81 -9.04
N PRO A 264 10.36 4.04 -8.78
CA PRO A 264 9.31 3.04 -8.58
C PRO A 264 8.71 2.54 -9.90
N GLY A 265 8.25 1.29 -9.91
CA GLY A 265 7.46 0.66 -10.96
C GLY A 265 6.00 0.55 -10.54
N ILE A 266 5.12 0.30 -11.51
CA ILE A 266 3.67 0.17 -11.32
C ILE A 266 3.14 -1.13 -11.92
N LEU A 267 2.09 -1.67 -11.32
CA LEU A 267 1.31 -2.77 -11.88
C LEU A 267 0.04 -2.20 -12.54
N THR A 268 -0.11 -2.49 -13.83
CA THR A 268 -1.24 -1.99 -14.64
C THR A 268 -2.03 -3.19 -15.17
N LYS A 269 -3.35 -3.04 -15.28
CA LYS A 269 -4.21 -4.01 -15.99
C LYS A 269 -5.06 -3.35 -17.05
N PHE A 270 -5.31 -4.08 -18.12
CA PHE A 270 -6.27 -3.72 -19.15
C PHE A 270 -7.37 -4.78 -19.22
N VAL A 271 -8.63 -4.35 -19.25
CA VAL A 271 -9.80 -5.23 -19.39
C VAL A 271 -10.49 -4.92 -20.69
N ALA A 272 -10.38 -5.83 -21.66
CA ALA A 272 -11.04 -5.70 -22.96
C ALA A 272 -12.57 -5.69 -22.81
N THR A 273 -13.27 -4.95 -23.66
CA THR A 273 -14.75 -4.98 -23.70
C THR A 273 -15.26 -6.32 -24.23
N THR A 274 -14.53 -6.91 -25.17
CA THR A 274 -14.85 -8.23 -25.75
C THR A 274 -13.62 -9.14 -25.61
N PRO A 275 -13.75 -10.34 -25.02
CA PRO A 275 -12.65 -11.30 -24.95
C PRO A 275 -11.99 -11.51 -26.33
N GLY A 276 -10.67 -11.39 -26.36
CA GLY A 276 -9.84 -11.49 -27.56
C GLY A 276 -9.65 -10.18 -28.32
N ASP A 277 -10.47 -9.16 -28.11
CA ASP A 277 -10.34 -7.85 -28.77
C ASP A 277 -9.76 -6.80 -27.82
N PHE A 278 -8.43 -6.70 -27.80
CA PHE A 278 -7.71 -5.76 -26.95
C PHE A 278 -7.66 -4.31 -27.49
N THR A 279 -8.39 -3.98 -28.57
CA THR A 279 -8.45 -2.59 -29.08
C THR A 279 -9.41 -1.70 -28.30
N GLN A 280 -10.33 -2.31 -27.56
CA GLN A 280 -11.39 -1.62 -26.83
C GLN A 280 -11.50 -2.21 -25.44
N GLY A 281 -11.55 -1.35 -24.42
CA GLY A 281 -11.55 -1.77 -23.04
C GLY A 281 -11.18 -0.63 -22.11
N LYS A 282 -10.88 -0.96 -20.87
CA LYS A 282 -10.54 -0.02 -19.80
C LYS A 282 -9.17 -0.34 -19.21
N THR A 283 -8.45 0.69 -18.78
CA THR A 283 -7.11 0.60 -18.22
C THR A 283 -7.14 0.99 -16.76
N PHE A 284 -6.46 0.24 -15.91
CA PHE A 284 -6.46 0.44 -14.48
C PHE A 284 -5.05 0.31 -13.91
N ILE A 285 -4.79 1.02 -12.82
CA ILE A 285 -3.53 0.95 -12.07
C ILE A 285 -3.80 0.39 -10.67
N TYR A 286 -2.88 -0.46 -10.20
CA TYR A 286 -2.98 -1.06 -8.88
C TYR A 286 -2.70 -0.04 -7.76
N LYS A 287 -3.51 -0.10 -6.72
CA LYS A 287 -3.41 0.71 -5.50
C LYS A 287 -3.84 -0.12 -4.28
N GLN A 288 -2.86 -0.60 -3.55
CA GLN A 288 -2.98 -1.50 -2.39
C GLN A 288 -3.71 -0.87 -1.18
N ASP A 289 -3.73 0.46 -1.06
CA ASP A 289 -4.38 1.17 0.06
C ASP A 289 -5.85 1.54 -0.21
N ILE A 290 -6.51 0.96 -1.23
CA ILE A 290 -7.97 1.04 -1.40
C ILE A 290 -8.63 -0.02 -0.52
N LYS A 291 -8.41 0.03 0.80
CA LYS A 291 -9.00 -0.96 1.71
C LYS A 291 -10.45 -0.69 2.07
N GLU A 292 -10.94 0.54 1.85
CA GLU A 292 -12.35 0.96 1.74
C GLU A 292 -12.29 2.49 1.58
N LYS A 293 -12.83 3.08 0.50
CA LYS A 293 -12.85 4.55 0.39
C LYS A 293 -14.25 5.12 0.32
N VAL A 294 -14.53 5.87 1.35
CA VAL A 294 -15.36 7.06 1.27
C VAL A 294 -14.50 8.19 0.68
N SER A 295 -14.98 8.88 -0.37
CA SER A 295 -14.34 10.12 -0.86
C SER A 295 -15.26 11.31 -0.60
N LEU A 296 -14.71 12.41 -0.09
CA LEU A 296 -15.41 13.69 -0.02
C LEU A 296 -15.16 14.44 -1.32
N ARG A 297 -16.23 14.80 -2.02
CA ARG A 297 -16.17 15.68 -3.18
C ARG A 297 -16.83 16.99 -2.82
N HIS A 298 -16.07 18.07 -2.91
CA HIS A 298 -16.63 19.41 -2.77
C HIS A 298 -17.76 19.62 -3.76
N HIS A 299 -18.91 20.07 -3.24
CA HIS A 299 -20.14 20.20 -4.02
C HIS A 299 -20.61 21.65 -4.09
N SER A 300 -20.65 22.38 -2.97
CA SER A 300 -21.02 23.80 -2.91
C SER A 300 -20.49 24.47 -1.63
N VAL A 301 -20.26 25.79 -1.70
CA VAL A 301 -19.83 26.65 -0.59
C VAL A 301 -20.57 27.98 -0.63
N VAL A 302 -20.89 28.53 0.54
CA VAL A 302 -21.32 29.92 0.72
C VAL A 302 -20.30 30.65 1.58
N GLU A 303 -19.57 31.58 0.98
CA GLU A 303 -18.62 32.47 1.67
C GLU A 303 -19.33 33.68 2.31
N ASP A 304 -18.59 34.38 3.19
CA ASP A 304 -19.03 35.60 3.89
C ASP A 304 -20.28 35.41 4.77
N GLN A 305 -20.38 34.27 5.46
CA GLN A 305 -21.43 34.01 6.43
C GLN A 305 -20.86 33.43 7.71
N ALA A 306 -20.98 34.17 8.83
CA ALA A 306 -20.61 33.66 10.14
C ALA A 306 -21.50 32.44 10.37
N SER A 307 -20.86 31.27 10.36
CA SER A 307 -21.48 29.95 10.34
C SER A 307 -20.63 29.02 11.17
N GLU A 308 -20.95 28.96 12.45
CA GLU A 308 -20.20 28.20 13.45
C GLU A 308 -20.87 26.81 13.59
N ILE A 309 -22.01 26.73 14.28
CA ILE A 309 -22.77 25.48 14.44
C ILE A 309 -23.75 25.27 13.30
N VAL A 310 -23.73 24.08 12.69
CA VAL A 310 -24.61 23.69 11.58
C VAL A 310 -25.58 22.58 11.97
N ALA A 311 -26.84 22.71 11.56
CA ALA A 311 -27.84 21.65 11.69
C ALA A 311 -28.70 21.52 10.43
N TYR A 312 -29.13 20.29 10.12
CA TYR A 312 -29.92 20.00 8.93
C TYR A 312 -31.32 19.45 9.26
N ASP A 313 -32.32 20.03 8.60
CA ASP A 313 -33.71 19.58 8.61
C ASP A 313 -34.02 18.77 7.35
N ALA A 314 -33.92 17.45 7.49
CA ALA A 314 -34.23 16.49 6.44
C ALA A 314 -35.70 16.52 5.97
N ALA A 315 -36.64 17.08 6.74
CA ALA A 315 -38.03 17.14 6.35
C ALA A 315 -38.33 18.29 5.38
N ASN A 316 -37.53 19.37 5.43
CA ASN A 316 -37.75 20.58 4.65
C ASN A 316 -36.56 20.98 3.74
N ASP A 317 -35.47 20.20 3.75
CA ASP A 317 -34.21 20.48 3.06
C ASP A 317 -33.59 21.83 3.47
N TYR A 318 -33.67 22.16 4.76
CA TYR A 318 -33.10 23.38 5.32
C TYR A 318 -31.83 23.11 6.13
N VAL A 319 -30.85 23.99 5.95
CA VAL A 319 -29.64 24.06 6.75
C VAL A 319 -29.76 25.30 7.63
N TYR A 320 -29.44 25.14 8.91
CA TYR A 320 -29.46 26.17 9.93
C TYR A 320 -28.04 26.42 10.39
N THR A 321 -27.61 27.68 10.45
CA THR A 321 -26.31 28.07 11.00
C THR A 321 -26.45 29.16 12.05
N THR A 322 -25.65 29.10 13.11
CA THR A 322 -25.48 30.19 14.07
C THR A 322 -24.65 31.32 13.46
N ASP A 323 -25.06 32.55 13.73
CA ASP A 323 -24.32 33.78 13.47
C ASP A 323 -24.34 34.58 14.77
N ALA A 324 -23.39 34.22 15.64
CA ALA A 324 -23.19 34.76 16.98
C ALA A 324 -23.11 36.29 16.98
N ASP A 325 -22.17 36.82 16.20
CA ASP A 325 -21.91 38.26 16.02
C ASP A 325 -23.15 39.07 15.63
N ALA A 326 -24.01 38.53 14.75
CA ALA A 326 -25.24 39.21 14.34
C ALA A 326 -26.43 38.93 15.27
N GLY A 327 -26.33 37.95 16.17
CA GLY A 327 -27.42 37.48 17.01
C GLY A 327 -28.54 36.79 16.22
N LEU A 328 -28.18 36.02 15.17
CA LEU A 328 -29.12 35.43 14.22
C LEU A 328 -28.94 33.91 14.08
N ILE A 329 -30.04 33.23 13.74
CA ILE A 329 -29.98 31.94 13.05
C ILE A 329 -30.22 32.17 11.56
N ARG A 330 -29.28 31.74 10.72
CA ARG A 330 -29.42 31.78 9.26
C ARG A 330 -30.03 30.48 8.77
N VAL A 331 -30.91 30.57 7.78
CA VAL A 331 -31.58 29.41 7.18
C VAL A 331 -31.35 29.42 5.68
N GLN A 332 -30.70 28.38 5.18
CA GLN A 332 -30.45 28.12 3.76
C GLN A 332 -31.22 26.87 3.32
N SER A 333 -31.57 26.75 2.04
CA SER A 333 -32.09 25.50 1.47
C SER A 333 -30.99 24.78 0.70
N TYR A 334 -31.00 23.44 0.73
CA TYR A 334 -30.05 22.60 0.01
C TYR A 334 -30.76 21.51 -0.82
N ALA A 335 -31.66 21.92 -1.73
CA ALA A 335 -32.50 20.99 -2.51
C ALA A 335 -31.98 20.72 -3.94
N GLY A 336 -30.93 21.41 -4.40
CA GLY A 336 -30.44 21.36 -5.79
C GLY A 336 -28.94 21.15 -5.95
N GLY A 337 -28.23 20.81 -4.87
CA GLY A 337 -26.77 20.75 -4.83
C GLY A 337 -26.07 22.09 -4.63
N ASP A 338 -26.84 23.15 -4.37
CA ASP A 338 -26.33 24.48 -4.05
C ASP A 338 -27.16 25.10 -2.93
N PHE A 339 -26.56 26.00 -2.17
CA PHE A 339 -27.20 26.70 -1.08
C PHE A 339 -28.01 27.90 -1.59
N THR A 340 -29.18 28.13 -1.01
CA THR A 340 -29.95 29.35 -1.27
C THR A 340 -30.47 29.91 0.03
N ALA A 341 -30.17 31.17 0.32
CA ALA A 341 -30.69 31.86 1.50
C ALA A 341 -32.23 31.87 1.50
N VAL A 342 -32.83 31.41 2.58
CA VAL A 342 -34.29 31.30 2.76
C VAL A 342 -34.79 32.41 3.68
N ARG A 343 -34.22 32.52 4.88
CA ARG A 343 -34.60 33.49 5.92
C ARG A 343 -33.53 33.59 7.02
N THR A 344 -33.74 34.53 7.92
CA THR A 344 -33.05 34.61 9.21
C THR A 344 -34.06 34.63 10.34
N VAL A 345 -33.66 34.18 11.53
CA VAL A 345 -34.45 34.24 12.77
C VAL A 345 -33.67 35.07 13.79
N ASP A 346 -34.29 36.14 14.30
CA ASP A 346 -33.67 37.10 15.21
C ASP A 346 -33.66 36.58 16.64
N MET A 347 -32.47 36.34 17.20
CA MET A 347 -32.26 35.84 18.56
C MET A 347 -31.99 36.93 19.60
N THR A 348 -31.69 38.16 19.16
CA THR A 348 -31.43 39.32 20.04
C THR A 348 -32.52 39.63 21.08
N PRO A 349 -33.82 39.26 20.91
CA PRO A 349 -34.81 39.44 21.97
C PRO A 349 -34.66 38.48 23.16
N TYR A 350 -33.86 37.41 23.03
CA TYR A 350 -33.79 36.31 23.99
C TYR A 350 -32.49 36.30 24.80
N GLY A 351 -31.43 36.91 24.30
CA GLY A 351 -30.14 37.01 24.97
C GLY A 351 -29.11 37.72 24.10
N ASP A 352 -27.85 37.56 24.47
CA ASP A 352 -26.73 38.27 23.84
C ASP A 352 -26.24 37.55 22.59
N GLU A 353 -26.19 36.20 22.61
CA GLU A 353 -25.54 35.42 21.55
C GLU A 353 -26.17 34.02 21.36
N PRO A 354 -26.49 33.59 20.12
CA PRO A 354 -26.86 32.21 19.82
C PRO A 354 -25.62 31.34 19.56
N THR A 355 -25.29 30.47 20.51
CA THR A 355 -24.12 29.57 20.49
C THR A 355 -24.41 28.26 19.74
N SER A 356 -25.62 27.72 19.86
CA SER A 356 -25.92 26.41 19.24
C SER A 356 -27.34 26.32 18.66
N VAL A 357 -27.47 25.52 17.59
CA VAL A 357 -28.73 25.22 16.92
C VAL A 357 -28.87 23.72 16.64
N ALA A 358 -30.04 23.15 16.93
CA ALA A 358 -30.34 21.75 16.63
C ALA A 358 -31.76 21.55 16.09
N VAL A 359 -31.89 20.62 15.14
CA VAL A 359 -33.17 20.25 14.52
C VAL A 359 -33.64 18.91 15.08
N GLY A 360 -34.87 18.88 15.59
CA GLY A 360 -35.50 17.65 16.05
C GLY A 360 -36.07 16.81 14.91
N PRO A 361 -36.32 15.51 15.13
CA PRO A 361 -36.91 14.61 14.11
C PRO A 361 -38.33 15.01 13.66
N ASN A 362 -38.94 15.98 14.35
CA ASN A 362 -40.23 16.56 14.02
C ASN A 362 -40.12 17.85 13.16
N GLY A 363 -38.91 18.27 12.78
CA GLY A 363 -38.62 19.47 11.99
C GLY A 363 -38.69 20.79 12.77
N ASN A 364 -38.83 20.75 14.10
CA ASN A 364 -38.73 21.95 14.93
C ASN A 364 -37.29 22.15 15.38
N VAL A 365 -36.94 23.42 15.62
CA VAL A 365 -35.58 23.86 15.91
C VAL A 365 -35.50 24.30 17.36
N ALA A 366 -34.40 23.96 18.02
CA ALA A 366 -34.02 24.50 19.31
C ALA A 366 -32.74 25.31 19.15
N VAL A 367 -32.67 26.46 19.83
CA VAL A 367 -31.53 27.38 19.79
C VAL A 367 -31.11 27.69 21.22
N ALA A 368 -29.86 27.43 21.57
CA ALA A 368 -29.23 27.92 22.80
C ALA A 368 -28.88 29.40 22.62
N VAL A 369 -29.20 30.22 23.63
CA VAL A 369 -28.92 31.67 23.60
C VAL A 369 -28.39 32.11 24.94
N VAL A 370 -27.17 32.62 24.94
CA VAL A 370 -26.45 33.12 26.12
C VAL A 370 -27.15 34.34 26.69
N GLY A 371 -27.32 34.38 28.01
CA GLY A 371 -27.79 35.57 28.71
C GLY A 371 -26.63 36.51 29.03
N PRO A 372 -26.87 37.80 29.34
CA PRO A 372 -25.81 38.69 29.81
C PRO A 372 -24.95 38.08 30.91
N GLN A 373 -23.65 38.37 30.93
CA GLN A 373 -22.68 37.80 31.88
C GLN A 373 -23.24 37.76 33.32
N GLY A 374 -23.15 36.58 33.95
CA GLY A 374 -23.68 36.33 35.29
C GLY A 374 -25.21 36.20 35.37
N THR A 375 -25.91 36.06 34.25
CA THR A 375 -27.37 35.80 34.19
C THR A 375 -27.70 34.49 33.48
N LEU A 376 -28.89 33.96 33.74
CA LEU A 376 -29.37 32.72 33.13
C LEU A 376 -29.70 32.93 31.65
N GLY A 377 -29.36 31.95 30.82
CA GLY A 377 -29.63 31.95 29.38
C GLY A 377 -31.02 31.40 29.01
N LYS A 378 -31.18 31.13 27.71
CA LYS A 378 -32.44 30.66 27.11
C LYS A 378 -32.23 29.50 26.15
N VAL A 379 -33.25 28.65 26.07
CA VAL A 379 -33.51 27.84 24.87
C VAL A 379 -34.76 28.36 24.18
N VAL A 380 -34.64 28.67 22.89
CA VAL A 380 -35.73 29.16 22.04
C VAL A 380 -36.19 28.04 21.11
N LEU A 381 -37.48 27.70 21.15
CA LEU A 381 -38.08 26.72 20.25
C LEU A 381 -38.74 27.42 19.08
N VAL A 382 -38.38 27.01 17.86
CA VAL A 382 -38.81 27.65 16.60
C VAL A 382 -39.40 26.59 15.67
N ASP A 383 -40.46 26.96 14.94
CA ASP A 383 -40.98 26.12 13.86
C ASP A 383 -40.16 26.27 12.56
N GLN A 384 -40.40 25.40 11.58
CA GLN A 384 -39.72 25.40 10.29
C GLN A 384 -39.91 26.70 9.46
N ASN A 385 -40.90 27.53 9.83
CA ASN A 385 -41.16 28.82 9.19
C ASN A 385 -40.39 29.97 9.84
N GLY A 386 -39.63 29.71 10.91
CA GLY A 386 -38.94 30.74 11.71
C GLY A 386 -39.84 31.39 12.76
N THR A 387 -40.99 30.78 13.09
CA THR A 387 -41.89 31.30 14.13
C THR A 387 -41.46 30.76 15.49
N VAL A 388 -41.18 31.67 16.42
CA VAL A 388 -40.90 31.28 17.81
C VAL A 388 -42.17 30.71 18.46
N LEU A 389 -42.09 29.45 18.89
CA LEU A 389 -43.16 28.70 19.54
C LEU A 389 -43.19 28.94 21.05
N SER A 390 -42.00 28.92 21.66
CA SER A 390 -41.77 29.24 23.07
C SER A 390 -40.30 29.56 23.30
N ASN A 391 -39.99 30.09 24.48
CA ASN A 391 -38.62 30.12 25.01
C ASN A 391 -38.70 29.76 26.49
N VAL A 392 -37.65 29.13 26.99
CA VAL A 392 -37.52 28.73 28.39
C VAL A 392 -36.21 29.23 28.96
N THR A 393 -36.20 29.55 30.25
CA THR A 393 -34.96 29.81 30.99
C THR A 393 -34.23 28.49 31.24
N VAL A 394 -32.92 28.50 31.02
CA VAL A 394 -31.99 27.40 31.30
C VAL A 394 -30.86 27.89 32.22
N GLY A 395 -29.75 27.15 32.33
CA GLY A 395 -28.61 27.49 33.16
C GLY A 395 -27.81 28.73 32.71
N TYR A 396 -26.64 28.90 33.32
CA TYR A 396 -25.70 29.98 32.99
C TYR A 396 -24.84 29.57 31.79
N HIS A 397 -24.62 30.49 30.85
CA HIS A 397 -23.86 30.26 29.62
C HIS A 397 -24.27 28.96 28.86
N PRO A 398 -25.51 28.91 28.31
CA PRO A 398 -25.93 27.77 27.51
C PRO A 398 -25.08 27.67 26.24
N ASP A 399 -24.31 26.61 26.14
CA ASP A 399 -23.36 26.41 25.05
C ASP A 399 -24.00 25.57 23.94
N MET A 400 -24.16 24.26 24.16
CA MET A 400 -24.75 23.36 23.18
C MET A 400 -26.20 22.99 23.44
N VAL A 401 -26.99 22.82 22.36
CA VAL A 401 -28.34 22.24 22.42
C VAL A 401 -28.48 21.01 21.54
N ALA A 402 -29.15 19.97 22.05
CA ALA A 402 -29.40 18.72 21.32
C ALA A 402 -30.84 18.21 21.49
N TRP A 403 -31.34 17.52 20.47
CA TRP A 403 -32.60 16.79 20.52
C TRP A 403 -32.37 15.32 20.84
N SER A 404 -33.26 14.72 21.65
CA SER A 404 -33.29 13.28 21.78
C SER A 404 -33.73 12.62 20.45
N PRO A 405 -33.17 11.45 20.09
CA PRO A 405 -33.55 10.74 18.86
C PRO A 405 -35.06 10.47 18.69
N ASP A 406 -35.79 10.32 19.80
CA ASP A 406 -37.25 10.14 19.79
C ASP A 406 -38.06 11.45 19.65
N GLY A 407 -37.39 12.61 19.68
CA GLY A 407 -37.97 13.95 19.54
C GLY A 407 -38.77 14.46 20.74
N ASN A 408 -38.73 13.76 21.88
CA ASN A 408 -39.53 14.09 23.07
C ASN A 408 -38.82 14.99 24.08
N LYS A 409 -37.50 15.16 23.93
CA LYS A 409 -36.65 15.94 24.82
C LYS A 409 -35.71 16.84 24.01
N VAL A 410 -35.46 18.02 24.57
CA VAL A 410 -34.34 18.89 24.18
C VAL A 410 -33.45 19.01 25.41
N MET A 411 -32.13 18.98 25.23
CA MET A 411 -31.19 19.16 26.32
C MET A 411 -30.21 20.27 25.98
N CYS A 412 -29.89 21.10 26.97
CA CYS A 412 -28.96 22.21 26.86
C CYS A 412 -27.83 22.00 27.86
N ALA A 413 -26.60 22.03 27.38
CA ALA A 413 -25.43 22.14 28.24
C ALA A 413 -25.33 23.61 28.66
N ASN A 414 -24.97 23.85 29.91
CA ASN A 414 -24.80 25.20 30.40
C ASN A 414 -23.51 25.18 31.23
N GLU A 415 -22.45 25.75 30.66
CA GLU A 415 -21.10 25.73 31.22
C GLU A 415 -21.10 26.27 32.64
N GLY A 416 -21.73 27.43 32.82
CA GLY A 416 -21.59 28.18 34.05
C GLY A 416 -20.20 28.77 34.23
N GLU A 417 -19.54 29.15 33.12
CA GLU A 417 -18.22 29.78 33.13
C GLU A 417 -18.11 30.97 34.11
N PRO A 418 -16.93 31.15 34.72
CA PRO A 418 -16.65 32.27 35.61
C PRO A 418 -16.57 33.60 34.85
N ASP A 419 -16.69 34.71 35.58
CA ASP A 419 -16.36 36.03 35.00
C ASP A 419 -14.84 36.20 34.79
N ASP A 420 -14.41 37.16 33.94
CA ASP A 420 -13.00 37.35 33.56
C ASP A 420 -12.05 37.48 34.76
N TRP A 421 -12.54 38.01 35.87
CA TRP A 421 -11.77 38.19 37.11
C TRP A 421 -11.86 37.01 38.07
N TYR A 422 -12.57 35.96 37.69
CA TYR A 422 -12.87 34.76 38.46
C TYR A 422 -13.45 35.07 39.84
N MET A 423 -14.15 36.20 40.00
CA MET A 423 -14.79 36.61 41.25
C MET A 423 -16.16 35.98 41.44
N ASN A 424 -16.81 35.61 40.33
CA ASN A 424 -18.08 34.91 40.33
C ASN A 424 -17.94 33.68 39.43
N ASP A 425 -18.11 32.52 40.04
CA ASP A 425 -18.10 31.22 39.38
C ASP A 425 -19.49 30.58 39.58
N PRO A 426 -20.40 30.72 38.60
CA PRO A 426 -21.72 30.11 38.59
C PRO A 426 -21.68 28.59 38.76
N VAL A 427 -22.85 27.96 38.86
CA VAL A 427 -22.91 26.49 38.86
C VAL A 427 -23.22 26.01 37.45
N GLY A 428 -22.33 25.18 36.89
CA GLY A 428 -22.60 24.45 35.67
C GLY A 428 -23.78 23.48 35.83
N SER A 429 -24.50 23.24 34.74
CA SER A 429 -25.71 22.41 34.76
C SER A 429 -26.14 21.92 33.38
N VAL A 430 -27.06 20.98 33.35
CA VAL A 430 -27.70 20.51 32.11
C VAL A 430 -29.21 20.70 32.22
N SER A 431 -29.82 21.44 31.31
CA SER A 431 -31.27 21.67 31.32
C SER A 431 -31.99 20.68 30.42
N LEU A 432 -32.83 19.81 31.00
CA LEU A 432 -33.65 18.84 30.27
C LEU A 432 -35.07 19.40 30.05
N ILE A 433 -35.44 19.60 28.80
CA ILE A 433 -36.68 20.25 28.35
C ILE A 433 -37.62 19.19 27.75
N ASP A 434 -38.70 18.88 28.45
CA ASP A 434 -39.74 17.96 27.97
C ASP A 434 -40.73 18.66 27.05
N VAL A 435 -40.68 18.28 25.78
CA VAL A 435 -41.53 18.79 24.69
C VAL A 435 -42.60 17.79 24.26
N SER A 436 -42.62 16.58 24.82
CA SER A 436 -43.53 15.49 24.43
C SER A 436 -45.01 15.85 24.52
N SER A 437 -45.36 16.71 25.47
CA SER A 437 -46.74 17.17 25.69
C SER A 437 -47.06 18.48 24.97
N SER A 438 -46.07 19.37 24.78
CA SER A 438 -46.26 20.69 24.18
C SER A 438 -44.93 21.38 23.82
N LEU A 439 -44.84 21.91 22.60
CA LEU A 439 -43.75 22.82 22.16
C LEU A 439 -43.99 24.28 22.56
N THR A 440 -45.20 24.65 22.94
CA THR A 440 -45.55 26.03 23.35
C THR A 440 -45.51 26.21 24.87
N ASN A 441 -45.56 25.12 25.63
CA ASN A 441 -45.43 25.11 27.10
C ASN A 441 -44.60 23.89 27.55
N PRO A 442 -43.32 23.80 27.15
CA PRO A 442 -42.47 22.69 27.56
C PRO A 442 -42.14 22.75 29.06
N VAL A 443 -41.70 21.63 29.63
CA VAL A 443 -41.33 21.52 31.05
C VAL A 443 -39.82 21.41 31.17
N VAL A 444 -39.18 22.36 31.87
CA VAL A 444 -37.73 22.35 32.11
C VAL A 444 -37.41 21.74 33.45
N THR A 445 -36.38 20.90 33.48
CA THR A 445 -35.74 20.37 34.69
C THR A 445 -34.24 20.65 34.60
N ASP A 446 -33.71 21.45 35.53
CA ASP A 446 -32.28 21.71 35.62
C ASP A 446 -31.59 20.60 36.42
N ILE A 447 -30.58 19.99 35.80
CA ILE A 447 -29.78 18.90 36.34
C ILE A 447 -28.44 19.48 36.75
N GLY A 448 -28.26 19.75 38.05
CA GLY A 448 -27.01 20.26 38.60
C GLY A 448 -26.14 19.17 39.23
N PHE A 449 -24.89 19.52 39.58
CA PHE A 449 -23.89 18.59 40.09
C PHE A 449 -23.66 18.66 41.61
N ALA A 450 -24.49 19.39 42.36
CA ALA A 450 -24.28 19.62 43.80
C ALA A 450 -24.17 18.34 44.64
N SER A 451 -24.75 17.22 44.21
CA SER A 451 -24.60 15.90 44.85
C SER A 451 -23.16 15.35 44.82
N PHE A 452 -22.33 15.86 43.90
CA PHE A 452 -20.94 15.47 43.73
C PHE A 452 -19.97 16.36 44.52
N ASN A 453 -20.42 17.48 45.11
CA ASN A 453 -19.56 18.36 45.93
C ASN A 453 -18.87 17.62 47.09
N SER A 454 -19.51 16.58 47.64
CA SER A 454 -18.92 15.76 48.70
C SER A 454 -18.02 14.62 48.21
N GLN A 455 -17.89 14.46 46.89
CA GLN A 455 -17.19 13.38 46.20
C GLN A 455 -15.94 13.86 45.45
N GLN A 456 -15.56 15.14 45.58
CA GLN A 456 -14.41 15.75 44.90
C GLN A 456 -13.15 14.85 44.90
N ALA A 457 -12.66 14.47 46.08
CA ALA A 457 -11.47 13.62 46.19
C ALA A 457 -11.61 12.25 45.51
N ALA A 458 -12.82 11.71 45.37
CA ALA A 458 -13.06 10.45 44.67
C ALA A 458 -13.10 10.63 43.14
N LEU A 459 -13.53 11.80 42.67
CA LEU A 459 -13.52 12.19 41.26
C LEU A 459 -12.11 12.53 40.78
N GLU A 460 -11.36 13.30 41.58
CA GLU A 460 -9.94 13.60 41.33
C GLU A 460 -9.11 12.30 41.24
N ALA A 461 -9.36 11.33 42.12
CA ALA A 461 -8.72 10.02 42.06
C ALA A 461 -9.09 9.19 40.81
N GLN A 462 -10.15 9.57 40.10
CA GLN A 462 -10.55 8.98 38.80
C GLN A 462 -10.05 9.81 37.60
N GLY A 463 -9.28 10.87 37.85
CA GLY A 463 -8.72 11.74 36.80
C GLY A 463 -9.64 12.87 36.35
N VAL A 464 -10.73 13.16 37.06
CA VAL A 464 -11.54 14.37 36.84
C VAL A 464 -10.78 15.56 37.44
N ARG A 465 -10.54 16.61 36.65
CA ARG A 465 -9.86 17.82 37.12
C ARG A 465 -10.89 18.71 37.82
N ILE A 466 -10.66 18.98 39.11
CA ILE A 466 -11.45 19.93 39.90
C ILE A 466 -10.49 20.94 40.55
N PHE A 467 -10.43 22.17 40.04
CA PHE A 467 -9.29 23.06 40.34
C PHE A 467 -9.58 24.56 40.37
N GLY A 468 -10.76 25.00 39.97
CA GLY A 468 -11.15 26.40 39.93
C GLY A 468 -11.12 27.09 41.30
N GLN A 469 -10.94 28.41 41.24
CA GLN A 469 -10.70 29.24 42.43
C GLN A 469 -11.36 30.60 42.32
N ILE A 470 -12.36 30.82 43.16
CA ILE A 470 -13.03 32.12 43.27
C ILE A 470 -12.08 33.14 43.91
N GLN A 471 -11.77 34.20 43.17
CA GLN A 471 -10.85 35.26 43.56
C GLN A 471 -11.55 36.38 44.35
N ASP A 472 -10.99 36.73 45.51
CA ASP A 472 -11.30 37.97 46.20
C ASP A 472 -10.16 38.96 45.96
N THR A 473 -10.28 39.74 44.89
CA THR A 473 -9.29 40.73 44.48
C THR A 473 -9.13 41.89 45.48
N ILE A 474 -10.11 42.11 46.36
CA ILE A 474 -10.04 43.16 47.39
C ILE A 474 -9.12 42.72 48.53
N ASN A 475 -9.19 41.46 48.94
CA ASN A 475 -8.42 40.91 50.04
C ASN A 475 -7.19 40.09 49.61
N ASN A 476 -7.00 39.88 48.30
CA ASN A 476 -5.93 39.08 47.70
C ASN A 476 -5.90 37.65 48.26
N THR A 477 -7.07 37.00 48.24
CA THR A 477 -7.28 35.62 48.70
C THR A 477 -8.14 34.88 47.69
N SER A 478 -7.97 33.56 47.57
CA SER A 478 -8.84 32.70 46.76
C SER A 478 -9.59 31.69 47.63
N THR A 479 -10.74 31.22 47.14
CA THR A 479 -11.50 30.11 47.74
C THR A 479 -11.75 29.05 46.66
N PRO A 480 -11.49 27.75 46.93
CA PRO A 480 -11.73 26.71 45.95
C PRO A 480 -13.20 26.64 45.53
N SER A 481 -13.43 26.46 44.22
CA SER A 481 -14.74 26.17 43.66
C SER A 481 -15.25 24.82 44.15
N THR A 482 -16.58 24.69 44.28
CA THR A 482 -17.17 23.36 44.51
C THR A 482 -17.22 22.58 43.19
N VAL A 483 -17.31 21.25 43.24
CA VAL A 483 -17.48 20.42 42.02
C VAL A 483 -18.59 20.93 41.11
N ALA A 484 -19.70 21.41 41.67
CA ALA A 484 -20.81 21.93 40.88
C ALA A 484 -20.60 23.32 40.28
N GLN A 485 -19.61 24.07 40.75
CA GLN A 485 -19.18 25.31 40.12
C GLN A 485 -18.12 25.01 39.06
N ASP A 486 -17.20 24.11 39.40
CA ASP A 486 -16.06 23.79 38.55
C ASP A 486 -16.36 22.96 37.30
N LEU A 487 -17.47 22.21 37.29
CA LEU A 487 -17.86 21.44 36.12
C LEU A 487 -18.52 22.37 35.10
N GLU A 488 -17.94 22.45 33.90
CA GLU A 488 -18.42 23.23 32.76
C GLU A 488 -18.97 22.30 31.66
N PRO A 489 -20.28 22.03 31.60
CA PRO A 489 -20.88 21.26 30.51
C PRO A 489 -20.93 22.04 29.19
N GLU A 490 -20.35 21.48 28.12
CA GLU A 490 -20.29 22.13 26.79
C GLU A 490 -21.05 21.30 25.76
N TYR A 491 -20.63 20.06 25.48
CA TYR A 491 -21.20 19.30 24.37
C TYR A 491 -22.07 18.10 24.81
N ILE A 492 -23.15 17.80 24.07
CA ILE A 492 -24.12 16.74 24.40
C ILE A 492 -24.24 15.69 23.29
N ALA A 493 -24.25 14.41 23.66
CA ALA A 493 -24.69 13.34 22.77
C ALA A 493 -25.66 12.36 23.44
N PHE A 494 -26.83 12.17 22.85
CA PHE A 494 -27.82 11.18 23.28
C PHE A 494 -27.48 9.79 22.73
N ASN A 495 -27.71 8.74 23.53
CA ASN A 495 -27.70 7.38 22.99
C ASN A 495 -28.91 7.14 22.06
N SER A 496 -28.80 6.17 21.16
CA SER A 496 -29.82 5.93 20.12
C SER A 496 -31.23 5.68 20.68
N SER A 497 -31.31 5.10 21.87
CA SER A 497 -32.57 4.75 22.54
C SER A 497 -33.19 5.89 23.37
N SER A 498 -32.59 7.08 23.38
CA SER A 498 -33.06 8.26 24.13
C SER A 498 -33.20 8.03 25.65
N THR A 499 -32.44 7.09 26.21
CA THR A 499 -32.48 6.75 27.65
C THR A 499 -31.37 7.42 28.45
N LYS A 500 -30.24 7.69 27.79
CA LYS A 500 -29.07 8.35 28.38
C LYS A 500 -28.58 9.46 27.47
N ALA A 501 -27.93 10.45 28.07
CA ALA A 501 -27.07 11.37 27.35
C ALA A 501 -25.71 11.47 28.05
N PHE A 502 -24.69 11.72 27.23
CA PHE A 502 -23.32 11.96 27.66
C PHE A 502 -23.02 13.43 27.42
N VAL A 503 -22.29 14.03 28.35
CA VAL A 503 -22.03 15.46 28.35
C VAL A 503 -20.54 15.69 28.60
N ALA A 504 -19.86 16.33 27.66
CA ALA A 504 -18.45 16.70 27.80
C ALA A 504 -18.32 17.86 28.79
N CYS A 505 -17.29 17.79 29.62
CA CYS A 505 -16.79 18.92 30.40
C CYS A 505 -15.30 19.03 30.11
N GLN A 506 -14.94 19.88 29.16
CA GLN A 506 -13.64 19.85 28.48
C GLN A 506 -12.48 20.15 29.44
N GLU A 507 -12.56 21.23 30.21
CA GLU A 507 -11.54 21.71 31.16
C GLU A 507 -11.36 20.67 32.26
N ASN A 508 -12.45 20.02 32.66
CA ASN A 508 -12.43 18.98 33.68
C ASN A 508 -11.88 17.63 33.18
N ASN A 509 -11.62 17.51 31.88
CA ASN A 509 -11.19 16.28 31.21
C ASN A 509 -12.12 15.10 31.54
N ALA A 510 -13.43 15.33 31.44
CA ALA A 510 -14.45 14.42 31.95
C ALA A 510 -15.71 14.33 31.08
N ILE A 511 -16.46 13.24 31.27
CA ILE A 511 -17.79 13.03 30.68
C ILE A 511 -18.82 12.74 31.78
N ALA A 512 -19.87 13.55 31.87
CA ALA A 512 -21.01 13.32 32.74
C ALA A 512 -22.09 12.46 32.05
N VAL A 513 -22.71 11.55 32.81
CA VAL A 513 -23.73 10.61 32.31
C VAL A 513 -25.09 10.94 32.89
N ILE A 514 -26.01 11.40 32.04
CA ILE A 514 -27.36 11.79 32.41
C ILE A 514 -28.34 10.65 32.14
N ASP A 515 -29.10 10.24 33.16
CA ASP A 515 -30.29 9.41 32.97
C ASP A 515 -31.50 10.30 32.64
N ILE A 516 -32.08 10.07 31.47
CA ILE A 516 -33.15 10.92 30.93
C ILE A 516 -34.47 10.70 31.68
N ALA A 517 -34.72 9.49 32.18
CA ALA A 517 -35.98 9.16 32.84
C ALA A 517 -36.07 9.75 34.25
N SER A 518 -34.98 9.73 35.01
CA SER A 518 -34.90 10.36 36.33
C SER A 518 -34.52 11.83 36.29
N ALA A 519 -34.03 12.34 35.16
CA ALA A 519 -33.47 13.68 35.01
C ALA A 519 -32.37 13.97 36.04
N THR A 520 -31.37 13.09 36.08
CA THR A 520 -30.24 13.20 37.04
C THR A 520 -28.92 12.82 36.39
N CYS A 521 -27.85 13.53 36.74
CA CYS A 521 -26.49 13.05 36.53
C CYS A 521 -26.22 11.85 37.44
N THR A 522 -25.91 10.71 36.83
CA THR A 522 -25.71 9.44 37.53
C THR A 522 -24.24 9.13 37.77
N ASN A 523 -23.34 9.66 36.93
CA ASN A 523 -21.91 9.47 37.07
C ASN A 523 -21.12 10.55 36.33
N ILE A 524 -19.86 10.72 36.71
CA ILE A 524 -18.87 11.56 36.02
C ILE A 524 -17.60 10.72 35.85
N HIS A 525 -17.15 10.54 34.62
CA HIS A 525 -15.97 9.76 34.28
C HIS A 525 -14.81 10.70 33.93
N GLY A 526 -13.67 10.54 34.60
CA GLY A 526 -12.42 11.16 34.15
C GLY A 526 -11.84 10.38 32.97
N LEU A 527 -11.25 11.08 32.01
CA LEU A 527 -10.73 10.47 30.78
C LEU A 527 -9.28 9.99 30.91
N GLY A 528 -8.61 10.33 32.01
CA GLY A 528 -7.20 10.03 32.21
C GLY A 528 -6.31 10.84 31.25
N TYR A 529 -5.13 10.31 30.94
CA TYR A 529 -4.11 11.04 30.19
C TYR A 529 -3.43 10.16 29.14
N LYS A 530 -3.10 10.75 27.99
CA LYS A 530 -2.31 10.14 26.93
C LYS A 530 -0.83 10.25 27.25
N ASP A 531 -0.14 9.11 27.32
CA ASP A 531 1.30 9.06 27.58
C ASP A 531 2.10 9.28 26.28
N TYR A 532 2.80 10.40 26.16
CA TYR A 532 3.63 10.75 25.01
C TYR A 532 5.01 10.10 24.99
N SER A 533 5.35 9.27 25.98
CA SER A 533 6.60 8.50 25.98
C SER A 533 6.57 7.28 25.06
N PHE A 534 5.40 6.99 24.47
CA PHE A 534 5.23 5.92 23.49
C PHE A 534 5.37 6.44 22.04
N PRO A 535 6.09 5.74 21.15
CA PRO A 535 6.29 6.20 19.77
C PRO A 535 5.01 6.42 18.96
N GLN A 536 3.96 5.63 19.20
CA GLN A 536 2.66 5.80 18.55
C GLN A 536 1.90 7.05 19.02
N ASN A 537 2.32 7.67 20.13
CA ASN A 537 1.77 8.91 20.65
C ASN A 537 2.71 10.10 20.46
N ALA A 538 4.00 9.87 20.17
CA ALA A 538 5.05 10.89 20.08
C ALA A 538 4.57 12.20 19.45
N ILE A 539 4.94 13.30 20.10
CA ILE A 539 4.44 14.65 19.85
C ILE A 539 5.54 15.52 19.25
N ASP A 540 5.13 16.50 18.46
CA ASP A 540 5.94 17.65 18.09
C ASP A 540 5.59 18.81 19.03
N PRO A 541 6.48 19.18 19.98
CA PRO A 541 6.13 20.07 21.08
C PRO A 541 6.74 21.49 21.00
N SER A 542 7.43 21.84 19.91
CA SER A 542 8.10 23.15 19.77
C SER A 542 7.82 23.75 18.41
N ASP A 543 7.55 25.06 18.39
CA ASP A 543 7.44 25.92 17.20
C ASP A 543 8.74 26.70 16.92
N ASP A 544 9.82 26.49 17.71
CA ASP A 544 11.08 27.27 17.63
C ASP A 544 12.31 26.42 17.25
N ASP A 545 12.11 25.16 16.86
CA ASP A 545 13.20 24.28 16.44
C ASP A 545 13.50 24.37 14.92
N ASN A 546 12.62 25.00 14.14
CA ASN A 546 12.63 25.09 12.68
C ASN A 546 12.53 23.71 11.98
N ILE A 547 11.80 22.77 12.59
CA ILE A 547 11.58 21.41 12.08
C ILE A 547 10.10 21.05 12.21
N ASP A 548 9.34 21.15 11.12
CA ASP A 548 7.97 20.66 11.09
C ASP A 548 7.91 19.15 11.42
N GLY A 549 7.18 18.80 12.48
CA GLY A 549 6.91 17.40 12.82
C GLY A 549 8.07 16.69 13.51
N ASN A 550 8.75 17.34 14.45
CA ASN A 550 9.83 16.75 15.23
C ASN A 550 9.34 15.74 16.29
N PHE A 551 8.62 14.71 15.84
CA PHE A 551 7.97 13.72 16.72
C PHE A 551 8.99 12.89 17.48
N ASN A 552 9.10 13.17 18.77
CA ASN A 552 9.91 12.38 19.68
C ASN A 552 9.08 11.92 20.88
N PRO A 553 9.38 10.74 21.44
CA PRO A 553 8.76 10.34 22.70
C PRO A 553 9.29 11.20 23.84
N TYR A 554 8.38 11.78 24.63
CA TYR A 554 8.70 12.64 25.76
C TYR A 554 7.94 12.22 27.02
N PRO A 555 8.48 12.47 28.23
CA PRO A 555 7.81 12.15 29.49
C PRO A 555 6.72 13.19 29.81
N VAL A 556 5.75 13.32 28.92
CA VAL A 556 4.66 14.29 28.95
C VAL A 556 3.33 13.54 28.82
N PHE A 557 2.31 14.05 29.48
CA PHE A 557 0.96 13.50 29.45
C PHE A 557 -0.03 14.50 28.85
N GLY A 558 -0.65 14.14 27.72
CA GLY A 558 -1.70 14.92 27.10
C GLY A 558 -3.06 14.68 27.75
N MET A 559 -3.80 15.75 28.02
CA MET A 559 -5.18 15.66 28.52
C MET A 559 -6.14 15.47 27.34
N PHE A 560 -7.15 14.60 27.46
CA PHE A 560 -8.06 14.33 26.34
C PHE A 560 -8.95 15.52 26.03
N GLN A 561 -9.56 16.14 27.04
CA GLN A 561 -10.26 17.44 26.94
C GLN A 561 -11.08 17.59 25.66
N PRO A 562 -12.16 16.81 25.54
CA PRO A 562 -12.92 16.78 24.31
C PRO A 562 -13.83 17.99 24.19
N ASP A 563 -13.74 18.69 23.07
CA ASP A 563 -14.67 19.76 22.73
C ASP A 563 -15.99 19.12 22.22
N ALA A 564 -16.01 18.61 20.98
CA ALA A 564 -17.18 17.89 20.48
C ALA A 564 -17.22 16.39 20.83
N ILE A 565 -18.44 15.87 21.05
CA ILE A 565 -18.72 14.45 21.21
C ILE A 565 -19.88 13.96 20.35
N ALA A 566 -19.78 12.71 19.90
CA ALA A 566 -20.87 11.99 19.23
C ALA A 566 -21.07 10.61 19.84
N THR A 567 -22.22 9.98 19.60
CA THR A 567 -22.42 8.56 19.96
C THR A 567 -22.92 7.73 18.80
N TYR A 568 -22.59 6.44 18.84
CA TYR A 568 -23.11 5.43 17.92
C TYR A 568 -23.26 4.10 18.65
N GLU A 569 -23.95 3.15 18.02
CA GLU A 569 -24.15 1.82 18.60
C GLU A 569 -23.56 0.72 17.72
N VAL A 570 -22.80 -0.18 18.36
CA VAL A 570 -22.30 -1.41 17.73
C VAL A 570 -22.77 -2.60 18.56
N ASN A 571 -23.51 -3.51 17.93
CA ASN A 571 -24.06 -4.71 18.56
C ASN A 571 -24.90 -4.41 19.83
N GLY A 572 -25.57 -3.26 19.87
CA GLY A 572 -26.41 -2.83 20.99
C GLY A 572 -25.64 -2.23 22.18
N ASN A 573 -24.34 -1.98 22.05
CA ASN A 573 -23.56 -1.21 23.02
C ASN A 573 -23.37 0.21 22.50
N THR A 574 -23.57 1.21 23.35
CA THR A 574 -23.29 2.61 23.03
C THR A 574 -21.80 2.91 23.19
N TYR A 575 -21.24 3.59 22.20
CA TYR A 575 -19.89 4.13 22.20
C TYR A 575 -19.95 5.64 22.05
N ILE A 576 -19.00 6.33 22.69
CA ILE A 576 -18.84 7.78 22.65
C ILE A 576 -17.56 8.07 21.87
N VAL A 577 -17.63 8.97 20.90
CA VAL A 577 -16.48 9.40 20.10
C VAL A 577 -16.19 10.85 20.45
N THR A 578 -14.92 11.17 20.72
CA THR A 578 -14.51 12.49 21.22
C THR A 578 -13.48 13.14 20.31
N ALA A 579 -13.63 14.43 20.03
CA ALA A 579 -12.66 15.28 19.35
C ALA A 579 -11.79 15.98 20.42
N ASN A 580 -10.51 15.60 20.51
CA ASN A 580 -9.67 15.93 21.66
C ASN A 580 -8.82 17.19 21.39
N GLU A 581 -9.47 18.35 21.33
CA GLU A 581 -8.88 19.66 21.03
C GLU A 581 -7.98 20.17 22.16
N GLY A 582 -8.57 20.65 23.26
CA GLY A 582 -7.93 20.76 24.55
C GLY A 582 -7.88 22.16 25.12
N ASP A 583 -9.01 22.66 25.61
CA ASP A 583 -9.06 24.02 26.16
C ASP A 583 -8.53 24.17 27.60
N ALA A 584 -8.19 25.40 27.97
CA ALA A 584 -7.53 25.73 29.22
C ALA A 584 -8.31 26.80 29.97
N ARG A 585 -8.30 26.76 31.31
CA ARG A 585 -8.79 27.91 32.08
C ARG A 585 -7.75 29.01 32.15
N ASP A 586 -7.86 29.98 31.24
CA ASP A 586 -7.00 31.16 31.15
C ASP A 586 -7.81 32.47 31.15
N TYR A 587 -8.04 33.01 32.34
CA TYR A 587 -8.78 34.25 32.59
C TYR A 587 -7.86 35.34 33.17
N ASP A 588 -8.26 36.61 33.06
CA ASP A 588 -7.54 37.76 33.64
C ASP A 588 -7.25 37.58 35.15
N GLY A 589 -8.18 36.96 35.87
CA GLY A 589 -8.09 36.71 37.32
C GLY A 589 -7.43 35.39 37.72
N TYR A 590 -7.35 34.41 36.82
CA TYR A 590 -6.84 33.07 37.10
C TYR A 590 -6.38 32.38 35.82
N SER A 591 -5.17 31.84 35.83
CA SER A 591 -4.63 31.07 34.71
C SER A 591 -3.98 29.80 35.24
N GLU A 592 -4.28 28.68 34.61
CA GLU A 592 -3.50 27.44 34.77
C GLU A 592 -2.50 27.21 33.64
N GLU A 593 -2.44 28.10 32.64
CA GLU A 593 -1.61 27.91 31.47
C GLU A 593 -0.21 28.49 31.68
N PHE A 594 0.81 27.63 31.61
CA PHE A 594 2.22 28.01 31.79
C PHE A 594 3.10 27.44 30.67
N ARG A 595 4.30 27.98 30.52
CA ARG A 595 5.35 27.38 29.68
C ARG A 595 6.21 26.44 30.53
N LEU A 596 6.57 25.27 30.01
CA LEU A 596 7.39 24.31 30.77
C LEU A 596 8.73 24.90 31.24
N ALA A 597 9.31 25.84 30.48
CA ALA A 597 10.55 26.52 30.86
C ALA A 597 10.44 27.33 32.16
N ASP A 598 9.22 27.71 32.58
CA ASP A 598 8.98 28.49 33.79
C ASP A 598 8.85 27.62 35.05
N PHE A 599 8.70 26.30 34.89
CA PHE A 599 8.59 25.37 36.01
C PHE A 599 9.95 25.00 36.61
N VAL A 600 9.93 24.61 37.88
CA VAL A 600 11.02 23.87 38.52
C VAL A 600 10.63 22.40 38.43
N LEU A 601 11.40 21.60 37.69
CA LEU A 601 11.13 20.15 37.54
C LEU A 601 11.83 19.35 38.64
N ASP A 602 11.17 18.32 39.17
CA ASP A 602 11.76 17.40 40.15
C ASP A 602 13.03 16.77 39.56
N PRO A 603 14.21 16.94 40.19
CA PRO A 603 15.45 16.33 39.72
C PRO A 603 15.44 14.79 39.73
N ASN A 604 14.55 14.12 40.46
CA ASN A 604 14.41 12.66 40.44
C ASN A 604 13.54 12.18 39.28
N ALA A 605 12.40 12.82 39.04
CA ALA A 605 11.55 12.53 37.89
C ALA A 605 12.22 12.94 36.55
N PHE A 606 12.86 14.11 36.53
CA PHE A 606 13.45 14.72 35.33
C PHE A 606 14.95 15.05 35.52
N PRO A 607 15.84 14.05 35.60
CA PRO A 607 17.28 14.27 35.80
C PRO A 607 17.95 15.04 34.65
N ASN A 608 17.25 15.22 33.53
CA ASN A 608 17.64 15.95 32.33
C ASN A 608 16.81 17.24 32.12
N ALA A 609 16.27 17.85 33.18
CA ALA A 609 15.44 19.07 33.11
C ALA A 609 15.99 20.16 32.18
N SER A 610 17.29 20.47 32.23
CA SER A 610 17.90 21.49 31.35
C SER A 610 17.83 21.19 29.85
N PHE A 611 17.71 19.92 29.46
CA PHE A 611 17.48 19.52 28.07
C PHE A 611 15.99 19.64 27.72
N LEU A 612 15.12 19.13 28.59
CA LEU A 612 13.67 19.17 28.37
C LEU A 612 13.16 20.61 28.28
N GLN A 613 13.59 21.48 29.19
CA GLN A 613 13.17 22.89 29.24
C GLN A 613 13.84 23.78 28.18
N ASN A 614 14.55 23.23 27.21
CA ASN A 614 15.03 24.02 26.08
C ASN A 614 13.86 24.41 25.17
N ASP A 615 13.83 25.65 24.71
CA ASP A 615 12.76 26.18 23.84
C ASP A 615 12.58 25.37 22.56
N THR A 616 13.66 24.80 21.99
CA THR A 616 13.63 23.93 20.81
C THR A 616 13.30 22.47 21.15
N VAL A 617 12.89 22.17 22.38
CA VAL A 617 12.53 20.83 22.87
C VAL A 617 11.14 20.92 23.50
N LEU A 618 10.98 20.99 24.82
CA LEU A 618 9.68 21.14 25.48
C LEU A 618 9.50 22.49 26.17
N GLY A 619 10.54 23.35 26.21
CA GLY A 619 10.54 24.58 27.01
C GLY A 619 9.38 25.53 26.68
N ARG A 620 8.99 25.57 25.41
CA ARG A 620 7.85 26.35 24.93
C ARG A 620 6.52 25.62 25.10
N LEU A 621 6.46 24.31 25.28
CA LEU A 621 5.19 23.59 25.40
C LEU A 621 4.32 24.20 26.52
N LYS A 622 3.05 24.50 26.20
CA LYS A 622 2.04 24.91 27.17
C LYS A 622 1.64 23.74 28.06
N VAL A 623 1.69 23.98 29.36
CA VAL A 623 1.49 22.97 30.40
C VAL A 623 0.67 23.52 31.56
N SER A 624 -0.03 22.64 32.26
CA SER A 624 -0.80 22.98 33.47
C SER A 624 0.01 22.72 34.74
N ASP A 625 -0.16 23.58 35.74
CA ASP A 625 0.35 23.35 37.11
C ASP A 625 -0.59 22.49 37.96
N VAL A 626 -1.81 22.24 37.48
CA VAL A 626 -2.85 21.51 38.21
C VAL A 626 -2.50 20.03 38.30
N GLY A 627 -2.27 19.56 39.53
CA GLY A 627 -1.94 18.15 39.81
C GLY A 627 -0.52 17.74 39.41
N ALA A 628 0.33 18.70 39.02
CA ALA A 628 1.70 18.47 38.56
C ALA A 628 2.70 18.19 39.70
N ASP A 629 2.45 18.74 40.90
CA ASP A 629 3.21 18.51 42.15
C ASP A 629 2.48 17.44 42.99
N VAL A 630 2.96 16.19 42.93
CA VAL A 630 2.32 15.02 43.54
C VAL A 630 2.75 14.85 45.00
N ASP A 631 3.95 15.27 45.37
CA ASP A 631 4.48 15.11 46.73
C ASP A 631 4.41 16.37 47.62
N GLY A 632 4.07 17.52 47.02
CA GLY A 632 3.77 18.78 47.68
C GLY A 632 5.00 19.59 48.08
N ASP A 633 6.16 19.36 47.45
CA ASP A 633 7.40 20.05 47.77
C ASP A 633 7.65 21.34 46.95
N GLY A 634 6.78 21.60 45.96
CA GLY A 634 6.76 22.81 45.15
C GLY A 634 7.56 22.72 43.85
N ASP A 635 8.08 21.55 43.48
CA ASP A 635 8.53 21.24 42.12
C ASP A 635 7.54 20.34 41.36
N VAL A 636 7.76 20.17 40.05
CA VAL A 636 6.85 19.45 39.16
C VAL A 636 7.34 18.02 38.96
N ASP A 637 6.48 17.07 39.33
CA ASP A 637 6.68 15.63 39.21
C ASP A 637 6.15 15.07 37.89
N ILE A 638 5.10 15.68 37.35
CA ILE A 638 4.40 15.23 36.13
C ILE A 638 4.10 16.43 35.23
N ILE A 639 4.42 16.29 33.94
CA ILE A 639 4.16 17.33 32.93
C ILE A 639 2.84 17.00 32.23
N TYR A 640 1.84 17.88 32.37
CA TYR A 640 0.57 17.78 31.67
C TYR A 640 0.45 18.89 30.61
N ASN A 641 0.19 18.53 29.36
CA ASN A 641 -0.15 19.50 28.31
C ASN A 641 -1.62 19.40 27.92
N TYR A 642 -2.10 20.49 27.32
CA TYR A 642 -3.46 20.61 26.82
C TYR A 642 -3.65 19.83 25.53
N GLY A 643 -4.80 19.18 25.43
CA GLY A 643 -5.20 18.43 24.25
C GLY A 643 -4.43 17.13 24.01
N ALA A 644 -5.14 16.11 23.52
CA ALA A 644 -4.54 14.85 23.13
C ALA A 644 -4.20 14.79 21.63
N ARG A 645 -4.59 15.84 20.86
CA ARG A 645 -4.29 16.02 19.42
C ARG A 645 -4.76 14.86 18.54
N SER A 646 -5.95 14.34 18.86
CA SER A 646 -6.46 13.05 18.36
C SER A 646 -7.98 13.00 18.40
N PHE A 647 -8.56 11.86 17.99
CA PHE A 647 -9.88 11.46 18.43
C PHE A 647 -9.80 10.16 19.23
N SER A 648 -10.79 9.94 20.10
CA SER A 648 -10.89 8.71 20.89
C SER A 648 -12.29 8.11 20.85
N ILE A 649 -12.38 6.81 21.15
CA ILE A 649 -13.63 6.07 21.31
C ILE A 649 -13.67 5.48 22.71
N TRP A 650 -14.78 5.70 23.40
CA TRP A 650 -15.03 5.24 24.77
C TRP A 650 -16.28 4.37 24.81
N ASP A 651 -16.34 3.42 25.75
CA ASP A 651 -17.59 2.72 26.06
C ASP A 651 -18.47 3.53 27.03
N GLU A 652 -19.73 3.11 27.21
CA GLU A 652 -20.66 3.80 28.13
C GLU A 652 -20.24 3.82 29.60
N ASN A 653 -19.18 3.10 29.98
CA ASN A 653 -18.62 3.09 31.34
C ASN A 653 -17.37 3.99 31.45
N GLY A 654 -17.04 4.77 30.41
CA GLY A 654 -15.87 5.64 30.38
C GLY A 654 -14.56 4.89 30.17
N THR A 655 -14.58 3.67 29.62
CA THR A 655 -13.35 2.93 29.30
C THR A 655 -12.88 3.29 27.90
N LEU A 656 -11.61 3.70 27.75
CA LEU A 656 -10.99 3.93 26.44
C LEU A 656 -10.93 2.63 25.62
N VAL A 657 -11.51 2.66 24.42
CA VAL A 657 -11.55 1.56 23.46
C VAL A 657 -10.51 1.74 22.36
N TYR A 658 -10.38 2.97 21.85
CA TYR A 658 -9.46 3.34 20.78
C TYR A 658 -9.03 4.80 20.92
N ASP A 659 -7.81 5.10 20.49
CA ASP A 659 -7.29 6.45 20.33
C ASP A 659 -6.39 6.50 19.08
N SER A 660 -6.49 7.58 18.29
CA SER A 660 -5.72 7.71 17.05
C SER A 660 -4.24 8.04 17.24
N GLY A 661 -3.73 8.09 18.48
CA GLY A 661 -2.33 8.37 18.78
C GLY A 661 -1.87 9.70 18.17
N ASN A 662 -0.76 9.65 17.42
CA ASN A 662 -0.23 10.77 16.65
C ASN A 662 -0.56 10.72 15.15
N GLU A 663 -1.58 9.94 14.74
CA GLU A 663 -1.91 9.78 13.32
C GLU A 663 -2.31 11.09 12.66
N PHE A 664 -3.03 12.00 13.33
CA PHE A 664 -3.46 13.26 12.72
C PHE A 664 -2.26 14.09 12.24
N ALA A 665 -1.30 14.34 13.13
CA ALA A 665 -0.09 15.08 12.85
C ALA A 665 0.76 14.43 11.76
N LYS A 666 0.94 13.10 11.82
CA LYS A 666 1.71 12.36 10.81
C LYS A 666 1.02 12.35 9.44
N LYS A 667 -0.30 12.16 9.40
CA LYS A 667 -1.08 12.17 8.15
C LYS A 667 -1.14 13.55 7.52
N LEU A 668 -1.20 14.61 8.33
CA LEU A 668 -1.07 15.98 7.82
C LEU A 668 0.27 16.19 7.14
N LEU A 669 1.40 15.84 7.77
CA LEU A 669 2.72 15.98 7.12
C LEU A 669 2.89 15.08 5.89
N GLU A 670 2.30 13.88 5.91
CA GLU A 670 2.33 12.95 4.78
C GLU A 670 1.55 13.49 3.58
N MET A 671 0.35 14.04 3.82
CA MET A 671 -0.62 14.34 2.76
C MET A 671 -0.69 15.82 2.39
N ARG A 672 -0.53 16.73 3.36
CA ARG A 672 -0.69 18.18 3.25
C ARG A 672 0.24 18.91 4.25
N PRO A 673 1.57 18.83 4.08
CA PRO A 673 2.53 19.45 5.00
C PRO A 673 2.35 20.98 5.07
N ASP A 674 1.78 21.60 4.04
CA ASP A 674 1.41 23.03 4.02
C ASP A 674 0.32 23.40 5.04
N ASN A 675 -0.44 22.42 5.52
CA ASN A 675 -1.48 22.56 6.53
C ASN A 675 -1.03 22.07 7.92
N PHE A 676 0.19 21.53 8.07
CA PHE A 676 0.70 21.17 9.39
C PHE A 676 0.94 22.46 10.21
N PRO A 677 0.27 22.65 11.36
CA PRO A 677 0.34 23.90 12.10
C PRO A 677 1.53 23.89 13.07
N ASP A 678 2.75 23.94 12.53
CA ASP A 678 3.98 23.94 13.34
C ASP A 678 4.03 25.07 14.37
N ASN A 679 3.47 26.23 14.01
CA ASN A 679 3.32 27.39 14.90
C ASN A 679 2.31 27.18 16.05
N ARG A 680 1.73 25.98 16.17
CA ARG A 680 0.87 25.52 17.26
C ARG A 680 1.42 24.23 17.90
N SER A 681 2.60 23.76 17.51
CA SER A 681 3.25 22.58 18.08
C SER A 681 3.56 22.76 19.56
N ASP A 682 3.87 23.98 20.01
CA ASP A 682 4.05 24.36 21.42
C ASP A 682 2.72 24.52 22.18
N ASP A 683 1.58 24.51 21.49
CA ASP A 683 0.24 24.69 22.04
C ASP A 683 -0.58 23.37 21.93
N LYS A 684 -1.72 23.35 21.21
CA LYS A 684 -2.62 22.19 21.06
C LYS A 684 -2.50 21.51 19.68
N GLY A 685 -1.57 21.94 18.82
CA GLY A 685 -1.27 21.32 17.52
C GLY A 685 -2.41 21.43 16.49
N SER A 686 -2.94 20.29 16.04
CA SER A 686 -3.95 20.25 14.97
C SER A 686 -5.36 20.70 15.39
N GLU A 687 -5.65 20.66 16.69
CA GLU A 687 -6.93 21.09 17.32
C GLU A 687 -8.17 20.41 16.72
N PRO A 688 -8.45 19.14 17.07
CA PRO A 688 -9.67 18.44 16.66
C PRO A 688 -10.91 18.96 17.39
N GLU A 689 -11.58 19.93 16.79
CA GLU A 689 -12.70 20.68 17.37
C GLU A 689 -14.01 19.89 17.27
N SER A 690 -14.36 19.52 16.04
CA SER A 690 -15.72 19.11 15.72
C SER A 690 -15.80 17.64 15.31
N ILE A 691 -16.90 16.97 15.63
CA ILE A 691 -17.11 15.58 15.22
C ILE A 691 -18.56 15.27 14.85
N THR A 692 -18.74 14.52 13.77
CA THR A 692 -20.02 13.90 13.42
C THR A 692 -19.83 12.48 12.90
N ILE A 693 -20.90 11.67 12.92
CA ILE A 693 -20.88 10.26 12.52
C ILE A 693 -21.84 10.05 11.36
N GLY A 694 -21.42 9.28 10.36
CA GLY A 694 -22.26 8.89 9.22
C GLY A 694 -22.14 7.42 8.87
N GLU A 695 -23.26 6.78 8.54
CA GLU A 695 -23.27 5.42 7.98
C GLU A 695 -23.30 5.48 6.45
N ILE A 696 -22.35 4.81 5.81
CA ILE A 696 -22.21 4.76 4.34
C ILE A 696 -21.98 3.30 3.95
N ASP A 697 -22.84 2.77 3.08
CA ASP A 697 -22.72 1.40 2.55
C ASP A 697 -22.61 0.29 3.62
N GLY A 698 -23.15 0.52 4.82
CA GLY A 698 -23.11 -0.41 5.95
C GLY A 698 -21.88 -0.28 6.86
N HIS A 699 -21.02 0.71 6.60
CA HIS A 699 -19.87 1.07 7.42
C HIS A 699 -20.14 2.38 8.16
N THR A 700 -19.64 2.50 9.39
CA THR A 700 -19.78 3.69 10.22
C THR A 700 -18.49 4.50 10.15
N TYR A 701 -18.60 5.78 9.81
CA TYR A 701 -17.46 6.70 9.69
C TYR A 701 -17.55 7.85 10.68
N ALA A 702 -16.41 8.23 11.26
CA ALA A 702 -16.25 9.49 11.97
C ALA A 702 -15.64 10.54 11.03
N PHE A 703 -16.23 11.73 11.05
CA PHE A 703 -15.72 12.93 10.38
C PHE A 703 -15.31 13.92 11.47
N ILE A 704 -14.03 14.30 11.49
CA ILE A 704 -13.45 15.14 12.53
C ILE A 704 -12.87 16.41 11.90
N GLY A 705 -13.37 17.57 12.28
CA GLY A 705 -12.87 18.87 11.82
C GLY A 705 -11.62 19.27 12.59
N LEU A 706 -10.65 19.87 11.90
CA LEU A 706 -9.40 20.35 12.52
C LEU A 706 -9.33 21.87 12.43
N GLU A 707 -9.36 22.55 13.57
CA GLU A 707 -9.45 24.01 13.62
C GLU A 707 -8.21 24.67 13.01
N ARG A 708 -7.01 24.32 13.50
CA ARG A 708 -5.73 24.92 13.07
C ARG A 708 -5.12 24.26 11.85
N ALA A 709 -5.28 22.94 11.74
CA ALA A 709 -4.78 22.20 10.59
C ALA A 709 -5.71 22.28 9.37
N LYS A 710 -6.92 22.82 9.53
CA LYS A 710 -7.98 22.93 8.50
C LYS A 710 -8.47 21.56 8.03
N GLY A 711 -9.65 21.55 7.42
CA GLY A 711 -10.18 20.34 6.79
C GLY A 711 -10.63 19.25 7.76
N ILE A 712 -10.84 18.05 7.22
CA ILE A 712 -11.63 16.99 7.85
C ILE A 712 -10.87 15.67 7.78
N MET A 713 -10.64 15.05 8.93
CA MET A 713 -10.16 13.68 9.06
C MET A 713 -11.33 12.71 8.94
N VAL A 714 -11.12 11.59 8.24
CA VAL A 714 -12.12 10.53 8.06
C VAL A 714 -11.57 9.21 8.57
N TYR A 715 -12.31 8.57 9.47
CA TYR A 715 -11.97 7.26 10.02
C TYR A 715 -13.13 6.29 9.85
N ASP A 716 -12.84 5.05 9.47
CA ASP A 716 -13.81 3.96 9.62
C ASP A 716 -13.77 3.50 11.08
N ILE A 717 -14.92 3.57 11.74
CA ILE A 717 -15.12 3.22 13.15
C ILE A 717 -16.14 2.08 13.29
N THR A 718 -16.41 1.34 12.21
CA THR A 718 -17.36 0.21 12.19
C THR A 718 -17.01 -0.85 13.23
N ASP A 719 -15.71 -1.13 13.38
CA ASP A 719 -15.16 -1.84 14.53
C ASP A 719 -14.49 -0.81 15.47
N PRO A 720 -15.11 -0.50 16.63
CA PRO A 720 -14.60 0.49 17.57
C PRO A 720 -13.17 0.24 18.04
N ALA A 721 -12.74 -1.03 18.13
CA ALA A 721 -11.41 -1.38 18.64
C ALA A 721 -10.33 -1.45 17.55
N ASN A 722 -10.76 -1.51 16.29
CA ASN A 722 -9.89 -1.59 15.10
C ASN A 722 -10.22 -0.46 14.12
N SER A 723 -10.51 0.72 14.66
CA SER A 723 -10.74 1.91 13.86
C SER A 723 -9.46 2.30 13.10
N HIS A 724 -9.60 2.86 11.91
CA HIS A 724 -8.46 3.18 11.07
C HIS A 724 -8.73 4.37 10.15
N PHE A 725 -7.65 5.09 9.81
CA PHE A 725 -7.68 6.24 8.93
C PHE A 725 -8.12 5.87 7.50
N VAL A 726 -9.02 6.67 6.91
CA VAL A 726 -9.55 6.47 5.56
C VAL A 726 -9.04 7.55 4.60
N ASP A 727 -9.22 8.82 4.99
CA ASP A 727 -8.79 9.97 4.19
C ASP A 727 -8.68 11.25 5.03
N TYR A 728 -7.99 12.23 4.47
CA TYR A 728 -8.00 13.62 4.94
C TYR A 728 -8.42 14.51 3.79
N PHE A 729 -9.47 15.31 4.01
CA PHE A 729 -10.03 16.17 2.99
C PHE A 729 -9.86 17.64 3.37
N ASN A 730 -9.39 18.45 2.43
CA ASN A 730 -9.28 19.89 2.54
C ASN A 730 -9.48 20.50 1.14
N HIS A 731 -10.54 21.27 0.94
CA HIS A 731 -10.91 21.70 -0.42
C HIS A 731 -9.99 22.78 -0.99
N ASP A 732 -9.73 23.88 -0.26
CA ASP A 732 -8.85 25.04 -0.57
C ASP A 732 -8.91 26.09 0.60
N GLU A 733 -8.47 27.36 0.40
CA GLU A 733 -8.43 28.50 1.37
C GLU A 733 -9.78 28.90 2.02
N THR A 734 -10.84 28.09 1.98
CA THR A 734 -12.17 28.42 2.54
C THR A 734 -12.61 27.54 3.71
N ASP A 735 -11.93 26.42 3.94
CA ASP A 735 -12.24 25.44 5.01
C ASP A 735 -11.43 25.74 6.29
N TRP A 736 -11.47 26.99 6.73
CA TRP A 736 -10.76 27.46 7.93
C TRP A 736 -11.61 27.28 9.17
N SER A 737 -11.01 26.74 10.24
CA SER A 737 -11.70 26.53 11.51
C SER A 737 -13.05 25.79 11.36
N PRO A 738 -13.06 24.51 10.94
CA PRO A 738 -14.30 23.73 10.87
C PRO A 738 -14.86 23.44 12.28
N GLU A 739 -15.95 24.11 12.63
CA GLU A 739 -16.52 24.15 13.99
C GLU A 739 -17.77 23.28 14.13
N GLY A 740 -18.67 23.37 13.15
CA GLY A 740 -19.93 22.64 13.13
C GLY A 740 -19.93 21.59 12.03
N LEU A 741 -20.25 20.33 12.36
CA LEU A 741 -20.43 19.27 11.36
C LEU A 741 -21.82 18.64 11.44
N ALA A 742 -22.47 18.47 10.29
CA ALA A 742 -23.71 17.70 10.18
C ALA A 742 -23.67 16.75 8.98
N PHE A 743 -23.82 15.45 9.24
CA PHE A 743 -23.96 14.44 8.21
C PHE A 743 -25.44 14.13 7.91
N ALA A 744 -25.81 14.10 6.62
CA ALA A 744 -27.18 13.83 6.21
C ALA A 744 -27.27 13.10 4.86
N ASN A 745 -28.32 12.29 4.68
CA ASN A 745 -28.68 11.79 3.35
C ASN A 745 -29.67 12.75 2.68
N ILE A 746 -29.23 13.44 1.63
CA ILE A 746 -30.01 14.44 0.90
C ILE A 746 -30.23 13.94 -0.52
N ASN A 747 -31.49 13.71 -0.88
CA ASN A 747 -31.88 13.21 -2.22
C ASN A 747 -31.15 11.93 -2.66
N GLY A 748 -30.86 11.02 -1.71
CA GLY A 748 -30.17 9.76 -1.98
C GLY A 748 -28.66 9.86 -2.08
N LYS A 749 -28.08 11.02 -1.74
CA LYS A 749 -26.64 11.24 -1.62
C LYS A 749 -26.28 11.50 -0.16
N ASN A 750 -25.16 10.94 0.29
CA ASN A 750 -24.63 11.30 1.61
C ASN A 750 -23.91 12.65 1.48
N ILE A 751 -24.24 13.59 2.35
CA ILE A 751 -23.71 14.95 2.36
C ILE A 751 -23.16 15.24 3.76
N LEU A 752 -21.94 15.76 3.81
CA LEU A 752 -21.37 16.36 5.01
C LEU A 752 -21.46 17.88 4.87
N LEU A 753 -22.17 18.51 5.79
CA LEU A 753 -22.28 19.96 5.92
C LEU A 753 -21.27 20.44 6.97
N VAL A 754 -20.61 21.56 6.70
CA VAL A 754 -19.52 22.08 7.53
C VAL A 754 -19.68 23.58 7.71
N GLY A 755 -19.84 24.01 8.96
CA GLY A 755 -19.70 25.41 9.37
C GLY A 755 -18.23 25.71 9.62
N ASN A 756 -17.74 26.77 8.98
CA ASN A 756 -16.38 27.27 9.11
C ASN A 756 -16.46 28.67 9.71
N GLU A 757 -15.94 28.87 10.92
CA GLU A 757 -16.08 30.10 11.70
C GLU A 757 -15.14 31.23 11.15
N ALA A 758 -13.93 30.84 10.75
CA ALA A 758 -12.82 31.58 10.13
C ALA A 758 -12.25 32.81 10.88
N PHE A 759 -10.91 32.89 11.03
CA PHE A 759 -10.13 34.11 10.72
C PHE A 759 -8.63 33.89 10.36
N GLY A 760 -8.20 34.52 9.26
CA GLY A 760 -6.80 34.82 8.95
C GLY A 760 -6.64 36.17 8.26
N GLY A 761 -6.37 37.25 9.02
CA GLY A 761 -5.94 38.55 8.47
C GLY A 761 -7.03 39.61 8.16
N GLY A 762 -8.21 39.54 8.79
CA GLY A 762 -9.09 40.70 8.99
C GLY A 762 -10.19 41.01 7.94
N TYR A 763 -10.58 40.06 7.06
CA TYR A 763 -11.61 40.34 6.04
C TYR A 763 -12.59 39.20 5.65
N TYR A 764 -12.52 37.99 6.20
CA TYR A 764 -13.48 36.90 5.87
C TYR A 764 -14.41 36.60 7.04
N LEU A 765 -15.72 36.50 6.77
CA LEU A 765 -16.78 36.32 7.78
C LEU A 765 -17.19 34.85 7.96
N GLY A 766 -16.32 33.84 7.79
CA GLY A 766 -16.72 32.43 7.84
C GLY A 766 -17.40 31.89 6.56
N SER A 767 -17.63 30.58 6.49
CA SER A 767 -18.26 29.89 5.34
C SER A 767 -19.13 28.69 5.74
N LEU A 768 -20.06 28.31 4.87
CA LEU A 768 -20.82 27.07 4.97
C LEU A 768 -20.54 26.19 3.75
N SER A 769 -19.97 25.01 3.97
CA SER A 769 -19.58 24.07 2.92
C SER A 769 -20.45 22.81 2.91
N ALA A 770 -20.61 22.20 1.73
CA ALA A 770 -21.24 20.90 1.55
C ALA A 770 -20.38 19.98 0.69
N TYR A 771 -20.11 18.78 1.23
CA TYR A 771 -19.35 17.73 0.56
C TYR A 771 -20.24 16.53 0.28
N GLU A 772 -20.23 16.05 -0.96
CA GLU A 772 -20.80 14.75 -1.27
C GLU A 772 -19.85 13.66 -0.80
N VAL A 773 -20.36 12.74 0.01
CA VAL A 773 -19.63 11.66 0.63
C VAL A 773 -19.93 10.37 -0.14
N GLN A 774 -19.03 9.97 -1.03
CA GLN A 774 -19.25 8.81 -1.92
C GLN A 774 -18.65 7.55 -1.30
N GLY A 775 -19.47 6.53 -1.04
CA GLY A 775 -19.04 5.22 -0.52
C GLY A 775 -18.51 4.27 -1.59
N GLY A 776 -17.78 3.24 -1.15
CA GLY A 776 -17.10 2.26 -1.99
C GLY A 776 -18.01 1.44 -2.92
N SER A 777 -19.31 1.32 -2.64
CA SER A 777 -20.26 0.61 -3.52
C SER A 777 -20.52 1.32 -4.86
N SER A 778 -20.16 2.61 -4.95
CA SER A 778 -20.24 3.41 -6.18
C SER A 778 -19.02 3.25 -7.10
N TRP A 779 -17.97 2.58 -6.63
CA TRP A 779 -16.76 2.23 -7.36
C TRP A 779 -16.73 0.72 -7.62
N PRO A 780 -16.12 0.23 -8.71
CA PRO A 780 -15.83 -1.19 -8.80
C PRO A 780 -14.85 -1.53 -7.66
N LEU A 781 -15.36 -2.24 -6.65
CA LEU A 781 -14.62 -2.74 -5.48
C LEU A 781 -13.35 -3.45 -5.95
N GLY A 782 -12.21 -2.83 -5.65
CA GLY A 782 -10.90 -3.43 -5.85
C GLY A 782 -9.76 -2.44 -5.68
N ASN A 783 -8.56 -2.97 -5.51
CA ASN A 783 -7.28 -2.27 -5.45
C ASN A 783 -6.88 -1.71 -6.82
N TRP A 784 -7.82 -1.24 -7.64
CA TRP A 784 -7.62 -0.81 -9.02
C TRP A 784 -8.31 0.51 -9.35
N VAL A 785 -7.53 1.51 -9.72
CA VAL A 785 -8.03 2.83 -10.16
C VAL A 785 -8.11 2.87 -11.68
N GLU A 786 -9.28 3.19 -12.23
CA GLU A 786 -9.48 3.36 -13.67
C GLU A 786 -8.81 4.65 -14.17
N LEU A 787 -8.09 4.58 -15.27
CA LEU A 787 -7.61 5.74 -16.03
C LEU A 787 -8.55 6.05 -17.19
N ASP A 788 -8.68 7.33 -17.54
CA ASP A 788 -9.40 7.74 -18.75
C ASP A 788 -8.57 7.41 -20.01
N ASN A 789 -8.66 6.15 -20.45
CA ASN A 789 -7.98 5.68 -21.65
C ASN A 789 -8.66 6.11 -22.97
N SER A 790 -9.72 6.92 -22.89
CA SER A 790 -10.30 7.60 -24.06
C SER A 790 -9.51 8.84 -24.46
N ASP A 791 -8.73 9.40 -23.53
CA ASP A 791 -7.78 10.48 -23.77
C ASP A 791 -6.37 9.93 -24.02
N PHE A 792 -5.83 10.26 -25.19
CA PHE A 792 -4.48 9.82 -25.55
C PHE A 792 -3.38 10.58 -24.80
N ASP A 793 -3.62 11.81 -24.37
CA ASP A 793 -2.66 12.53 -23.54
C ASP A 793 -2.52 11.85 -22.18
N VAL A 794 -3.61 11.36 -21.57
CA VAL A 794 -3.55 10.52 -20.35
C VAL A 794 -2.71 9.26 -20.61
N MET A 795 -2.98 8.54 -21.72
CA MET A 795 -2.24 7.31 -22.04
C MET A 795 -0.76 7.52 -22.33
N LYS A 796 -0.33 8.68 -22.85
CA LYS A 796 1.09 9.01 -23.03
C LYS A 796 1.83 9.28 -21.72
N HIS A 797 1.13 9.70 -20.67
CA HIS A 797 1.70 10.18 -19.41
C HIS A 797 1.42 9.26 -18.21
N VAL A 798 1.04 8.00 -18.45
CA VAL A 798 0.78 7.01 -17.39
C VAL A 798 1.93 6.96 -16.37
N MET A 799 3.16 6.70 -16.80
CA MET A 799 4.29 6.53 -15.88
C MET A 799 4.81 7.84 -15.23
N TYR A 800 4.58 9.00 -15.86
CA TYR A 800 5.16 10.29 -15.45
C TYR A 800 4.09 11.34 -15.20
N GLY A 801 3.03 10.95 -14.49
CA GLY A 801 1.96 11.86 -14.07
C GLY A 801 0.74 11.10 -13.57
N GLU A 802 0.05 10.40 -14.49
CA GLU A 802 -1.30 9.88 -14.23
C GLU A 802 -1.31 8.77 -13.17
N ALA A 803 -0.29 7.90 -13.15
CA ALA A 803 -0.17 6.87 -12.12
C ALA A 803 -0.06 7.45 -10.71
N TRP A 804 0.71 8.51 -10.54
CA TRP A 804 0.95 9.12 -9.24
C TRP A 804 -0.24 9.96 -8.79
N ASN A 805 -0.88 10.67 -9.71
CA ASN A 805 -2.18 11.33 -9.47
C ASN A 805 -3.27 10.31 -9.05
N ALA A 806 -3.23 9.10 -9.62
CA ALA A 806 -4.10 7.98 -9.24
C ALA A 806 -3.67 7.29 -7.93
N ARG A 807 -2.59 7.75 -7.31
CA ARG A 807 -1.97 7.18 -6.09
C ARG A 807 -1.57 5.72 -6.25
N ALA A 808 -0.98 5.37 -7.38
CA ALA A 808 -0.52 4.01 -7.68
C ALA A 808 0.42 3.47 -6.60
N THR A 809 0.34 2.16 -6.35
CA THR A 809 1.32 1.48 -5.50
C THR A 809 2.68 1.41 -6.20
N MET A 810 3.72 1.81 -5.46
CA MET A 810 5.10 1.85 -5.89
C MET A 810 5.81 0.53 -5.55
N PHE A 811 6.28 -0.15 -6.58
CA PHE A 811 7.10 -1.36 -6.48
C PHE A 811 8.55 -1.09 -6.88
N ASN A 812 9.49 -1.94 -6.48
CA ASN A 812 10.84 -1.88 -6.98
C ASN A 812 10.97 -2.77 -8.23
N ARG A 813 11.16 -2.18 -9.43
CA ARG A 813 11.43 -2.88 -10.70
C ARG A 813 10.51 -4.07 -10.94
N ILE A 814 9.28 -3.82 -11.39
CA ILE A 814 8.40 -4.92 -11.78
C ILE A 814 8.87 -5.45 -13.13
N GLU A 815 9.46 -6.64 -13.13
CA GLU A 815 9.97 -7.19 -14.37
C GLU A 815 8.93 -8.08 -15.05
N TRP A 816 9.05 -9.39 -14.91
CA TRP A 816 8.26 -10.37 -15.66
C TRP A 816 7.00 -10.73 -14.90
N VAL A 817 5.85 -10.73 -15.60
CA VAL A 817 4.52 -10.93 -15.01
C VAL A 817 3.80 -12.13 -15.65
N PRO A 818 4.26 -13.39 -15.48
CA PRO A 818 3.57 -14.54 -16.07
C PRO A 818 2.31 -14.97 -15.30
N HIS A 819 1.38 -15.57 -16.04
CA HIS A 819 0.19 -16.23 -15.53
C HIS A 819 0.45 -17.72 -15.29
N ASN A 820 0.11 -18.22 -14.11
CA ASN A 820 0.07 -19.66 -13.84
C ASN A 820 -1.34 -20.18 -14.13
N VAL A 821 -1.48 -20.99 -15.17
CA VAL A 821 -2.79 -21.51 -15.59
C VAL A 821 -3.37 -22.55 -14.62
N THR A 822 -2.58 -23.05 -13.66
CA THR A 822 -3.05 -24.08 -12.71
C THR A 822 -3.77 -23.53 -11.49
N ASP A 823 -3.39 -22.35 -11.01
CA ASP A 823 -4.04 -21.65 -9.89
C ASP A 823 -4.76 -20.37 -10.32
N ASP A 824 -4.62 -19.98 -11.60
CA ASP A 824 -5.18 -18.76 -12.20
C ASP A 824 -4.66 -17.45 -11.56
N LYS A 825 -3.45 -17.48 -11.00
CA LYS A 825 -2.78 -16.32 -10.39
C LYS A 825 -1.72 -15.74 -11.31
N ILE A 826 -1.36 -14.49 -11.05
CA ILE A 826 -0.19 -13.87 -11.69
C ILE A 826 0.94 -13.81 -10.68
N TYR A 827 2.14 -14.08 -11.15
CA TYR A 827 3.36 -13.96 -10.38
C TYR A 827 4.21 -12.89 -11.03
N PHE A 828 4.94 -12.11 -10.25
CA PHE A 828 5.85 -11.13 -10.81
C PHE A 828 7.06 -10.89 -9.93
N THR A 829 8.16 -10.49 -10.55
CA THR A 829 9.37 -10.11 -9.83
C THR A 829 9.34 -8.65 -9.43
N CYS A 830 9.90 -8.36 -8.27
CA CYS A 830 10.35 -7.03 -7.90
C CYS A 830 11.86 -7.11 -7.72
N THR A 831 12.62 -6.76 -8.76
CA THR A 831 14.08 -6.94 -8.75
C THR A 831 14.75 -5.97 -7.78
N GLY A 832 15.63 -6.50 -6.94
CA GLY A 832 16.31 -5.73 -5.90
C GLY A 832 17.20 -4.60 -6.41
N ARG A 833 17.42 -3.57 -5.58
CA ARG A 833 18.28 -2.40 -5.83
C ARG A 833 18.93 -1.88 -4.53
N ASP A 834 20.12 -1.30 -4.65
CA ASP A 834 20.94 -0.88 -3.49
C ASP A 834 20.39 0.30 -2.67
N ALA A 835 19.64 1.20 -3.29
CA ALA A 835 19.08 2.40 -2.63
C ALA A 835 17.79 2.82 -3.34
N PRO A 836 16.71 2.03 -3.22
CA PRO A 836 15.45 2.33 -3.90
C PRO A 836 14.76 3.57 -3.30
N GLY A 837 14.87 3.80 -1.99
CA GLY A 837 14.14 4.87 -1.30
C GLY A 837 14.36 6.28 -1.85
N SER A 838 15.62 6.64 -2.16
CA SER A 838 15.94 7.95 -2.71
C SER A 838 15.43 8.18 -4.14
N ARG A 839 15.01 7.10 -4.82
CA ARG A 839 14.44 7.15 -6.18
C ARG A 839 12.92 7.22 -6.17
N TRP A 840 12.29 6.95 -5.04
CA TRP A 840 10.82 7.00 -4.87
C TRP A 840 10.31 8.36 -4.41
N ALA A 841 11.20 9.20 -3.86
CA ALA A 841 10.80 10.44 -3.21
C ALA A 841 10.01 11.40 -4.12
N GLY A 842 10.32 11.45 -5.42
CA GLY A 842 9.60 12.29 -6.38
C GLY A 842 8.18 11.79 -6.60
N GLU A 843 8.02 10.53 -6.96
CA GLU A 843 6.73 9.90 -7.25
C GLU A 843 5.85 9.81 -5.99
N PHE A 844 6.44 9.58 -4.82
CA PHE A 844 5.75 9.69 -3.53
C PHE A 844 5.20 11.09 -3.30
N TYR A 845 6.02 12.13 -3.53
CA TYR A 845 5.59 13.53 -3.43
C TYR A 845 4.42 13.85 -4.39
N TYR A 846 4.36 13.18 -5.55
CA TYR A 846 3.26 13.31 -6.51
C TYR A 846 2.06 12.38 -6.22
N GLY A 847 2.02 11.70 -5.07
CA GLY A 847 0.86 10.95 -4.58
C GLY A 847 0.98 9.43 -4.60
N GLY A 848 2.09 8.86 -5.10
CA GLY A 848 2.32 7.41 -5.11
C GLY A 848 2.31 6.78 -3.72
N THR A 849 1.73 5.59 -3.58
CA THR A 849 1.65 4.85 -2.31
C THR A 849 2.80 3.86 -2.19
N ILE A 850 3.52 3.84 -1.07
CA ILE A 850 4.54 2.81 -0.79
C ILE A 850 3.85 1.47 -0.51
N ALA A 851 4.28 0.39 -1.17
CA ALA A 851 3.71 -0.95 -0.95
C ALA A 851 3.94 -1.47 0.48
N ASP A 852 3.00 -2.25 1.03
CA ASP A 852 3.04 -2.73 2.42
C ASP A 852 4.33 -3.52 2.73
N HIS A 853 4.75 -4.42 1.83
CA HIS A 853 5.95 -5.23 2.01
C HIS A 853 7.26 -4.42 2.08
N VAL A 854 7.25 -3.20 1.52
CA VAL A 854 8.40 -2.29 1.60
C VAL A 854 8.50 -1.71 3.01
N TRP A 855 7.36 -1.36 3.61
CA TRP A 855 7.30 -0.95 5.01
C TRP A 855 7.79 -2.06 5.93
N ASP A 856 7.32 -3.28 5.74
CA ASP A 856 7.76 -4.44 6.53
C ASP A 856 9.29 -4.60 6.49
N ARG A 857 9.87 -4.55 5.28
CA ARG A 857 11.33 -4.65 5.11
C ARG A 857 12.08 -3.47 5.72
N ALA A 858 11.52 -2.26 5.65
CA ALA A 858 12.06 -1.08 6.31
C ALA A 858 12.08 -1.20 7.83
N TYR A 859 11.00 -1.73 8.43
CA TYR A 859 10.93 -1.98 9.87
C TYR A 859 11.94 -3.02 10.33
N ASP A 860 12.15 -4.09 9.56
CA ASP A 860 13.16 -5.12 9.86
C ASP A 860 14.61 -4.58 9.83
N GLN A 861 14.84 -3.43 9.20
CA GLN A 861 16.15 -2.78 9.08
C GLN A 861 16.39 -1.65 10.09
N ALA A 862 15.45 -1.38 10.99
CA ALA A 862 15.60 -0.35 12.01
C ALA A 862 16.83 -0.59 12.91
N THR A 863 17.52 0.49 13.30
CA THR A 863 18.70 0.44 14.19
C THR A 863 18.45 1.18 15.50
N PRO A 864 19.22 0.92 16.58
CA PRO A 864 19.07 1.67 17.84
C PRO A 864 19.29 3.19 17.74
N TYR A 865 19.87 3.69 16.64
CA TYR A 865 20.14 5.11 16.40
C TYR A 865 19.23 5.71 15.30
N SER A 866 18.44 4.87 14.64
CA SER A 866 17.44 5.24 13.64
C SER A 866 16.30 4.22 13.80
N PRO A 867 15.36 4.47 14.73
CA PRO A 867 14.35 3.48 15.12
C PRO A 867 13.36 3.14 13.99
N TYR A 868 13.47 3.83 12.84
CA TYR A 868 12.72 3.56 11.62
C TYR A 868 13.62 3.86 10.41
N ALA A 869 14.09 2.84 9.69
CA ALA A 869 14.60 3.07 8.34
C ALA A 869 13.39 3.38 7.45
N HIS A 870 13.01 4.66 7.34
CA HIS A 870 11.89 5.06 6.48
C HIS A 870 12.12 4.52 5.05
N PRO A 871 11.10 3.99 4.33
CA PRO A 871 11.26 3.47 2.97
C PRO A 871 11.88 4.45 1.97
N LEU A 872 11.68 5.76 2.17
CA LEU A 872 12.27 6.83 1.36
C LEU A 872 13.67 7.27 1.85
N GLY A 873 14.09 6.78 3.02
CA GLY A 873 15.35 7.12 3.65
C GLY A 873 16.56 6.45 2.97
N PRO A 874 17.76 7.03 3.09
CA PRO A 874 18.99 6.47 2.51
C PRO A 874 19.41 5.14 3.12
N ASP A 875 18.90 4.82 4.31
CA ASP A 875 19.22 3.60 5.06
C ASP A 875 18.38 2.39 4.63
N TYR A 876 17.25 2.59 3.94
CA TYR A 876 16.43 1.49 3.43
C TYR A 876 17.13 0.76 2.27
N LYS A 877 17.30 -0.55 2.42
CA LYS A 877 17.99 -1.44 1.47
C LYS A 877 17.08 -2.53 0.96
N ASP A 878 17.10 -2.76 -0.34
CA ASP A 878 16.34 -3.86 -0.96
C ASP A 878 17.17 -4.56 -2.02
N TYR A 879 18.38 -5.01 -1.66
CA TYR A 879 19.39 -5.48 -2.62
C TYR A 879 18.92 -6.64 -3.49
N TYR A 880 18.16 -7.56 -2.90
CA TYR A 880 17.86 -8.83 -3.55
C TYR A 880 16.52 -8.86 -4.25
N GLY A 881 15.53 -8.12 -3.76
CA GLY A 881 14.18 -8.19 -4.30
C GLY A 881 13.48 -9.50 -3.96
N ARG A 882 12.43 -9.82 -4.70
CA ARG A 882 11.46 -10.87 -4.36
C ARG A 882 10.59 -11.27 -5.54
N ILE A 883 9.91 -12.40 -5.40
CA ILE A 883 8.78 -12.80 -6.23
C ILE A 883 7.50 -12.49 -5.47
N MET A 884 6.61 -11.76 -6.13
CA MET A 884 5.28 -11.39 -5.69
C MET A 884 4.24 -12.30 -6.35
N VAL A 885 3.07 -12.40 -5.73
CA VAL A 885 1.88 -13.02 -6.30
C VAL A 885 0.71 -12.04 -6.16
N TYR A 886 -0.06 -11.89 -7.23
CA TYR A 886 -1.38 -11.27 -7.15
C TYR A 886 -2.44 -12.36 -7.34
N ASP A 887 -3.39 -12.40 -6.41
CA ASP A 887 -4.51 -13.33 -6.42
C ASP A 887 -5.79 -12.61 -6.86
N PRO A 888 -6.29 -12.83 -8.08
CA PRO A 888 -7.52 -12.19 -8.55
C PRO A 888 -8.76 -12.52 -7.71
N ALA A 889 -8.73 -13.58 -6.89
CA ALA A 889 -9.84 -13.95 -6.03
C ALA A 889 -9.93 -13.09 -4.76
N THR A 890 -8.79 -12.56 -4.28
CA THR A 890 -8.72 -11.67 -3.12
C THR A 890 -8.42 -10.23 -3.48
N ASP A 891 -7.97 -9.98 -4.72
CA ASP A 891 -7.51 -8.68 -5.24
C ASP A 891 -6.29 -8.12 -4.51
N GLU A 892 -5.47 -9.00 -3.93
CA GLU A 892 -4.31 -8.63 -3.10
C GLU A 892 -3.00 -9.05 -3.75
N VAL A 893 -1.96 -8.26 -3.47
CA VAL A 893 -0.56 -8.55 -3.79
C VAL A 893 0.18 -8.95 -2.52
N GLU A 894 0.83 -10.11 -2.54
CA GLU A 894 1.62 -10.64 -1.44
C GLU A 894 3.02 -11.07 -1.88
N VAL A 895 3.95 -11.17 -0.93
CA VAL A 895 5.27 -11.77 -1.17
C VAL A 895 5.13 -13.29 -1.25
N PHE A 896 5.53 -13.86 -2.38
CA PHE A 896 5.56 -15.32 -2.57
C PHE A 896 6.90 -15.93 -2.17
N LEU A 897 8.01 -15.29 -2.53
CA LEU A 897 9.36 -15.73 -2.17
C LEU A 897 10.33 -14.55 -2.07
N GLU A 898 10.96 -14.38 -0.91
CA GLU A 898 12.04 -13.39 -0.73
C GLU A 898 13.36 -13.87 -1.35
N GLY A 899 14.13 -12.91 -1.90
CA GLY A 899 15.52 -13.12 -2.30
C GLY A 899 16.50 -13.17 -1.12
N GLY A 900 17.78 -13.41 -1.40
CA GLY A 900 18.87 -13.52 -0.42
C GLY A 900 19.44 -14.94 -0.32
N PRO A 901 19.93 -15.38 0.87
CA PRO A 901 19.95 -14.68 2.17
C PRO A 901 20.72 -13.35 2.24
N ASP A 902 20.36 -12.48 3.19
CA ASP A 902 21.01 -11.18 3.40
C ASP A 902 22.43 -11.26 3.99
N TYR A 903 23.32 -10.37 3.52
CA TYR A 903 24.68 -10.20 4.04
C TYR A 903 25.10 -8.72 4.16
N ASP A 904 25.70 -8.35 5.30
CA ASP A 904 26.34 -7.03 5.46
C ASP A 904 27.49 -6.81 4.46
N ALA A 905 28.24 -7.87 4.17
CA ALA A 905 29.32 -7.91 3.18
C ALA A 905 29.40 -9.28 2.53
N SER A 906 29.86 -9.34 1.28
CA SER A 906 29.95 -10.59 0.54
C SER A 906 30.81 -11.64 1.27
N PRO A 907 30.33 -12.88 1.46
CA PRO A 907 31.12 -13.93 2.09
C PRO A 907 32.19 -14.46 1.12
N SER A 908 33.26 -15.06 1.66
CA SER A 908 34.26 -15.76 0.84
C SER A 908 33.63 -16.88 0.00
N ALA A 909 34.21 -17.24 -1.15
CA ALA A 909 33.70 -18.31 -2.01
C ALA A 909 33.43 -19.66 -1.29
N SER A 910 34.23 -20.01 -0.26
CA SER A 910 34.02 -21.23 0.53
C SER A 910 32.87 -21.16 1.54
N ALA A 911 32.41 -19.95 1.86
CA ALA A 911 31.32 -19.66 2.78
C ALA A 911 30.07 -19.12 2.05
N TYR A 912 30.14 -19.02 0.72
CA TYR A 912 29.00 -18.64 -0.12
C TYR A 912 27.95 -19.75 -0.05
N PRO A 913 26.66 -19.41 0.11
CA PRO A 913 25.61 -20.41 0.24
C PRO A 913 25.45 -21.23 -1.04
N GLU A 914 24.99 -22.47 -0.90
CA GLU A 914 24.76 -23.36 -2.04
C GLU A 914 23.63 -22.85 -2.93
N MET A 915 22.62 -22.21 -2.33
CA MET A 915 21.47 -21.59 -2.99
C MET A 915 21.39 -20.11 -2.57
N HIS A 916 21.33 -19.21 -3.55
CA HIS A 916 21.27 -17.77 -3.33
C HIS A 916 20.44 -17.14 -4.44
N LEU A 917 19.27 -16.60 -4.12
CA LEU A 917 18.43 -15.91 -5.10
C LEU A 917 18.72 -14.42 -4.99
N SER A 918 19.69 -13.97 -5.76
CA SER A 918 20.29 -12.64 -5.64
C SER A 918 19.42 -11.54 -6.21
N ASN A 919 18.84 -11.73 -7.39
CA ASN A 919 18.06 -10.72 -8.10
C ASN A 919 17.08 -11.45 -9.04
N PRO A 920 15.94 -11.95 -8.52
CA PRO A 920 14.96 -12.61 -9.35
C PRO A 920 14.40 -11.58 -10.33
N ASP A 921 14.46 -11.91 -11.61
CA ASP A 921 14.21 -10.98 -12.71
C ASP A 921 13.19 -11.58 -13.69
N GLY A 922 13.61 -12.57 -14.49
CA GLY A 922 12.70 -13.29 -15.38
C GLY A 922 11.89 -14.41 -14.70
N LEU A 923 10.62 -14.56 -15.08
CA LEU A 923 9.76 -15.67 -14.66
C LEU A 923 9.13 -16.39 -15.86
N GLY A 924 8.95 -17.70 -15.72
CA GLY A 924 8.21 -18.54 -16.67
C GLY A 924 7.65 -19.79 -16.01
N PHE A 925 6.97 -20.63 -16.79
CA PHE A 925 6.41 -21.88 -16.29
C PHE A 925 6.74 -23.07 -17.19
N LEU A 926 6.92 -24.23 -16.56
CA LEU A 926 6.99 -25.54 -17.20
C LEU A 926 5.88 -26.43 -16.62
N TYR A 927 5.07 -26.99 -17.51
CA TYR A 927 4.00 -27.93 -17.17
C TYR A 927 4.37 -29.31 -17.69
N VAL A 928 4.59 -30.28 -16.80
CA VAL A 928 5.04 -31.64 -17.17
C VAL A 928 4.31 -32.69 -16.34
N ASP A 929 3.63 -33.63 -17.00
CA ASP A 929 2.92 -34.75 -16.38
C ASP A 929 2.02 -34.40 -15.17
N GLY A 930 1.36 -33.24 -15.23
CA GLY A 930 0.47 -32.75 -14.16
C GLY A 930 1.17 -32.01 -13.02
N HIS A 931 2.50 -31.85 -13.10
CA HIS A 931 3.29 -30.99 -12.22
C HIS A 931 3.53 -29.62 -12.89
N THR A 932 3.48 -28.56 -12.07
CA THR A 932 3.78 -27.18 -12.49
C THR A 932 5.06 -26.73 -11.80
N PHE A 933 6.02 -26.25 -12.58
CA PHE A 933 7.25 -25.66 -12.08
C PHE A 933 7.35 -24.20 -12.52
N MET A 934 7.61 -23.30 -11.57
CA MET A 934 8.03 -21.93 -11.88
C MET A 934 9.51 -21.96 -12.25
N LEU A 935 9.84 -21.27 -13.34
CA LEU A 935 11.19 -21.02 -13.83
C LEU A 935 11.59 -19.63 -13.36
N ILE A 936 12.66 -19.52 -12.58
CA ILE A 936 13.13 -18.25 -12.00
C ILE A 936 14.51 -17.95 -12.55
N GLN A 937 14.62 -16.82 -13.24
CA GLN A 937 15.83 -16.33 -13.89
C GLN A 937 16.38 -15.16 -13.08
N GLU A 938 17.71 -15.07 -13.00
CA GLU A 938 18.35 -13.93 -12.34
C GLU A 938 18.89 -12.91 -13.34
N ASP A 939 18.86 -11.64 -12.93
CA ASP A 939 19.67 -10.55 -13.50
C ASP A 939 20.55 -9.91 -12.41
N LEU A 940 21.84 -10.28 -12.40
CA LEU A 940 22.80 -9.77 -11.41
C LEU A 940 23.18 -8.32 -11.67
N ASN A 941 22.43 -7.40 -11.07
CA ASN A 941 22.66 -5.97 -11.21
C ASN A 941 23.77 -5.40 -10.27
N GLY A 942 24.41 -6.23 -9.44
CA GLY A 942 25.54 -5.81 -8.59
C GLY A 942 26.39 -6.95 -8.03
N THR A 943 27.40 -6.59 -7.22
CA THR A 943 28.41 -7.56 -6.70
C THR A 943 28.65 -7.50 -5.19
N SER A 944 28.04 -6.52 -4.51
CA SER A 944 28.13 -6.36 -3.06
C SER A 944 27.04 -7.15 -2.33
N HIS A 945 27.15 -7.18 -1.00
CA HIS A 945 26.15 -7.79 -0.11
C HIS A 945 25.87 -9.23 -0.52
N GLY A 946 26.89 -10.03 -0.79
CA GLY A 946 26.70 -11.45 -1.08
C GLY A 946 25.96 -11.79 -2.37
N ARG A 947 25.61 -10.83 -3.25
CA ARG A 947 25.13 -11.14 -4.63
C ARG A 947 26.12 -11.98 -5.43
N VAL A 948 27.41 -11.83 -5.13
CA VAL A 948 28.48 -12.74 -5.55
C VAL A 948 29.46 -12.90 -4.37
N PRO A 949 30.31 -13.95 -4.37
CA PRO A 949 31.34 -14.11 -3.34
C PRO A 949 32.36 -12.96 -3.32
N ASP A 950 32.97 -12.72 -2.17
CA ASP A 950 34.05 -11.74 -2.03
C ASP A 950 35.20 -11.99 -3.03
N GLY A 951 35.65 -10.90 -3.65
CA GLY A 951 36.67 -10.92 -4.69
C GLY A 951 36.20 -11.39 -6.08
N GLN A 952 34.93 -11.77 -6.25
CA GLN A 952 34.36 -12.07 -7.57
C GLN A 952 33.77 -10.83 -8.22
N SER A 953 34.09 -10.65 -9.50
CA SER A 953 33.53 -9.56 -10.34
C SER A 953 32.75 -10.08 -11.53
N ALA A 954 32.78 -11.39 -11.79
CA ALA A 954 32.03 -12.02 -12.86
C ALA A 954 30.55 -12.12 -12.46
N ARG A 955 29.69 -11.49 -13.25
CA ARG A 955 28.24 -11.64 -13.16
C ARG A 955 27.86 -12.84 -14.02
N THR A 956 27.33 -13.87 -13.39
CA THR A 956 26.85 -15.08 -14.07
C THR A 956 25.46 -15.35 -13.54
N CYS A 957 24.45 -15.29 -14.39
CA CYS A 957 23.08 -15.52 -13.92
C CYS A 957 22.76 -17.01 -13.84
N GLU A 958 21.78 -17.34 -13.00
CA GLU A 958 21.36 -18.69 -12.71
C GLU A 958 19.87 -18.90 -13.09
N LEU A 959 19.49 -20.13 -13.40
CA LEU A 959 18.10 -20.54 -13.63
C LEU A 959 17.72 -21.56 -12.56
N TYR A 960 16.67 -21.23 -11.82
CA TYR A 960 16.08 -22.10 -10.82
C TYR A 960 14.72 -22.63 -11.29
N ILE A 961 14.37 -23.82 -10.79
CA ILE A 961 13.00 -24.33 -10.83
C ILE A 961 12.44 -24.43 -9.41
N LEU A 962 11.16 -24.14 -9.27
CA LEU A 962 10.40 -24.27 -8.02
C LEU A 962 9.12 -25.07 -8.29
N ASP A 963 8.87 -26.11 -7.48
CA ASP A 963 7.63 -26.89 -7.54
C ASP A 963 6.46 -26.06 -6.97
N MET A 964 5.47 -25.76 -7.81
CA MET A 964 4.33 -24.91 -7.43
C MET A 964 3.31 -25.60 -6.52
N SER A 965 3.49 -26.89 -6.20
CA SER A 965 2.72 -27.54 -5.13
C SER A 965 3.14 -27.09 -3.72
N ILE A 966 4.24 -26.34 -3.60
CA ILE A 966 4.74 -25.78 -2.35
C ILE A 966 4.12 -24.39 -2.14
N ASN A 967 3.14 -24.31 -1.24
CA ASN A 967 2.40 -23.06 -1.00
C ASN A 967 3.20 -21.96 -0.27
N THR A 968 4.27 -22.32 0.44
CA THR A 968 5.11 -21.38 1.21
C THR A 968 6.58 -21.71 0.95
N PRO A 969 7.08 -21.43 -0.25
CA PRO A 969 8.43 -21.83 -0.65
C PRO A 969 9.49 -21.06 0.12
N THR A 970 10.66 -21.68 0.25
CA THR A 970 11.88 -21.04 0.77
C THR A 970 13.01 -21.22 -0.23
N LEU A 971 14.12 -20.51 -0.04
CA LEU A 971 15.32 -20.67 -0.88
C LEU A 971 15.85 -22.11 -0.93
N ASN A 972 15.55 -22.94 0.08
CA ASN A 972 15.95 -24.35 0.11
C ASN A 972 15.11 -25.26 -0.80
N ASP A 973 13.96 -24.77 -1.28
CA ASP A 973 13.07 -25.49 -2.18
C ASP A 973 13.42 -25.25 -3.65
N LEU A 974 14.29 -24.28 -3.94
CA LEU A 974 14.80 -23.99 -5.27
C LEU A 974 15.76 -25.08 -5.74
N ILE A 975 15.71 -25.39 -7.04
CA ILE A 975 16.68 -26.28 -7.68
C ILE A 975 17.32 -25.57 -8.86
N ARG A 976 18.64 -25.40 -8.81
CA ARG A 976 19.42 -24.78 -9.88
C ARG A 976 19.63 -25.74 -11.06
N ILE A 977 19.16 -25.36 -12.24
CA ILE A 977 19.21 -26.23 -13.44
C ILE A 977 20.02 -25.66 -14.61
N SER A 978 20.38 -24.37 -14.58
CA SER A 978 21.26 -23.79 -15.59
C SER A 978 22.05 -22.61 -15.04
N GLN A 979 23.20 -22.35 -15.65
CA GLN A 979 24.02 -21.17 -15.43
C GLN A 979 24.56 -20.73 -16.81
N VAL A 980 24.46 -19.44 -17.12
CA VAL A 980 25.02 -18.89 -18.36
C VAL A 980 26.51 -18.58 -18.24
N PRO A 981 27.23 -18.51 -19.37
CA PRO A 981 28.64 -18.11 -19.39
C PRO A 981 28.84 -16.71 -18.81
N ILE A 982 30.07 -16.40 -18.40
CA ILE A 982 30.46 -15.10 -17.82
C ILE A 982 29.99 -13.92 -18.70
N GLY A 983 29.41 -12.93 -18.03
CA GLY A 983 28.98 -11.68 -18.63
C GLY A 983 27.70 -11.80 -19.45
N ALA A 984 26.97 -12.91 -19.29
CA ALA A 984 25.65 -13.09 -19.86
C ALA A 984 24.57 -13.12 -18.77
N GLU A 985 23.37 -12.74 -19.16
CA GLU A 985 22.14 -12.91 -18.40
C GLU A 985 21.33 -14.11 -18.92
N LEU A 986 20.46 -14.65 -18.06
CA LEU A 986 19.50 -15.71 -18.39
C LEU A 986 18.14 -15.07 -18.61
N THR A 987 17.61 -15.17 -19.82
CA THR A 987 16.34 -14.55 -20.18
C THR A 987 15.44 -15.51 -20.97
N GLY A 988 14.14 -15.20 -21.05
CA GLY A 988 13.19 -15.95 -21.86
C GLY A 988 12.86 -17.37 -21.41
N ALA A 989 13.28 -17.83 -20.23
CA ALA A 989 13.10 -19.23 -19.84
C ALA A 989 11.61 -19.64 -19.84
N THR A 990 11.22 -20.56 -20.74
CA THR A 990 9.83 -21.00 -20.90
C THR A 990 9.72 -22.44 -21.38
N GLY A 991 8.67 -23.15 -20.94
CA GLY A 991 8.42 -24.54 -21.34
C GLY A 991 7.88 -24.66 -22.77
N THR A 992 8.25 -25.74 -23.47
CA THR A 992 7.56 -26.12 -24.71
C THR A 992 6.15 -26.65 -24.42
N PRO A 993 5.19 -26.57 -25.36
CA PRO A 993 3.79 -26.95 -25.10
C PRO A 993 3.59 -28.43 -24.75
N ASP A 994 4.55 -29.28 -25.11
CA ASP A 994 4.58 -30.70 -24.78
C ASP A 994 5.16 -31.01 -23.40
N GLY A 995 5.67 -30.01 -22.68
CA GLY A 995 6.26 -30.15 -21.34
C GLY A 995 7.65 -30.80 -21.30
N LYS A 996 8.27 -31.08 -22.44
CA LYS A 996 9.51 -31.90 -22.50
C LYS A 996 10.79 -31.09 -22.50
N SER A 997 10.73 -29.82 -22.86
CA SER A 997 11.89 -28.95 -23.01
C SER A 997 11.66 -27.58 -22.36
N ILE A 998 12.74 -26.97 -21.88
CA ILE A 998 12.77 -25.55 -21.56
C ILE A 998 13.59 -24.85 -22.63
N LEU A 999 13.06 -23.76 -23.19
CA LEU A 999 13.78 -22.84 -24.09
C LEU A 999 14.36 -21.70 -23.26
N ILE A 1000 15.59 -21.30 -23.52
CA ILE A 1000 16.35 -20.35 -22.70
C ILE A 1000 17.26 -19.50 -23.60
N ASN A 1001 17.43 -18.23 -23.26
CA ASN A 1001 18.42 -17.35 -23.86
C ASN A 1001 19.67 -17.17 -22.98
N SER A 1002 20.80 -16.97 -23.64
CA SER A 1002 21.99 -16.36 -23.05
C SER A 1002 22.12 -14.97 -23.65
N GLN A 1003 21.80 -13.94 -22.87
CA GLN A 1003 21.78 -12.56 -23.32
C GLN A 1003 23.17 -11.91 -23.21
N HIS A 1004 23.50 -11.06 -24.18
CA HIS A 1004 24.72 -10.21 -24.26
C HIS A 1004 26.05 -10.77 -23.67
N PRO A 1005 26.44 -12.03 -23.96
CA PRO A 1005 27.62 -12.64 -23.34
C PRO A 1005 28.93 -11.90 -23.62
N SER A 1006 29.92 -12.13 -22.74
CA SER A 1006 31.28 -11.63 -22.95
C SER A 1006 31.86 -12.10 -24.28
N SER A 1007 32.37 -11.15 -25.07
CA SER A 1007 33.07 -11.42 -26.32
C SER A 1007 34.32 -12.31 -26.17
N SER A 1008 34.80 -12.51 -24.94
CA SER A 1008 35.95 -13.37 -24.62
C SER A 1008 35.63 -14.85 -24.51
N ASN A 1009 34.34 -15.21 -24.43
CA ASN A 1009 33.90 -16.60 -24.35
C ASN A 1009 34.23 -17.38 -25.65
N PRO A 1010 34.30 -18.71 -25.63
CA PRO A 1010 34.41 -19.52 -26.84
C PRO A 1010 33.11 -19.46 -27.67
N TYR A 1011 33.25 -19.55 -29.00
CA TYR A 1011 32.09 -19.76 -29.87
C TYR A 1011 31.35 -21.06 -29.52
N PRO A 1012 30.00 -21.07 -29.48
CA PRO A 1012 29.08 -19.97 -29.81
C PRO A 1012 28.71 -19.04 -28.65
N PHE A 1013 29.20 -19.29 -27.44
CA PHE A 1013 28.86 -18.61 -26.18
C PHE A 1013 29.40 -17.18 -26.05
N ASN A 1014 30.01 -16.63 -27.11
CA ASN A 1014 30.40 -15.23 -27.24
C ASN A 1014 29.40 -14.40 -28.04
N ASN A 1015 28.26 -14.98 -28.40
CA ASN A 1015 27.13 -14.31 -29.04
C ASN A 1015 25.85 -14.65 -28.27
N SER A 1016 24.85 -13.79 -28.33
CA SER A 1016 23.54 -14.15 -27.79
C SER A 1016 22.99 -15.38 -28.50
N LEU A 1017 22.48 -16.35 -27.75
CA LEU A 1017 21.99 -17.59 -28.33
C LEU A 1017 20.79 -18.14 -27.56
N THR A 1018 19.93 -18.82 -28.31
CA THR A 1018 18.75 -19.52 -27.80
C THR A 1018 18.99 -21.01 -27.86
N TYR A 1019 18.79 -21.66 -26.74
CA TYR A 1019 19.03 -23.09 -26.57
C TYR A 1019 17.87 -23.76 -25.85
N ALA A 1020 17.79 -25.07 -25.99
CA ALA A 1020 16.85 -25.93 -25.32
C ALA A 1020 17.58 -26.87 -24.36
N ILE A 1021 16.99 -27.08 -23.20
CA ILE A 1021 17.30 -28.22 -22.33
C ILE A 1021 16.15 -29.21 -22.48
N ASN A 1022 16.43 -30.40 -23.03
CA ASN A 1022 15.42 -31.43 -23.27
C ASN A 1022 15.45 -32.53 -22.19
N GLY A 1023 14.32 -33.21 -22.01
CA GLY A 1023 14.20 -34.43 -21.20
C GLY A 1023 13.53 -34.23 -19.84
N PHE A 1024 12.72 -33.18 -19.67
CA PHE A 1024 12.02 -32.91 -18.41
C PHE A 1024 10.90 -33.93 -18.12
N ASP A 1025 10.31 -34.54 -19.15
CA ASP A 1025 9.38 -35.67 -19.02
C ASP A 1025 10.03 -36.90 -18.38
N LYS A 1026 11.35 -37.04 -18.48
CA LYS A 1026 12.11 -38.15 -17.88
C LYS A 1026 12.44 -37.92 -16.39
N LEU A 1027 12.08 -36.78 -15.81
CA LEU A 1027 12.27 -36.52 -14.38
C LEU A 1027 11.34 -37.35 -13.49
N PHE A 1028 10.17 -37.75 -14.04
CA PHE A 1028 9.08 -38.40 -13.29
C PHE A 1028 8.66 -39.76 -13.87
N ASP A 1029 9.23 -40.20 -15.00
CA ASP A 1029 8.79 -41.43 -15.68
C ASP A 1029 9.23 -42.73 -14.98
N ASP A 1030 8.25 -43.46 -14.43
CA ASP A 1030 8.39 -44.78 -13.79
C ASP A 1030 9.00 -45.87 -14.70
N TYR A 1031 9.03 -45.68 -16.03
CA TYR A 1031 9.39 -46.73 -16.99
C TYR A 1031 10.83 -47.26 -16.80
N TRP A 1032 11.73 -46.48 -16.17
CA TRP A 1032 13.11 -46.85 -15.86
C TRP A 1032 13.21 -47.85 -14.69
N MET A 1033 12.15 -47.96 -13.86
CA MET A 1033 12.02 -48.95 -12.79
C MET A 1033 11.61 -50.35 -13.30
N THR A 1034 11.18 -50.48 -14.57
CA THR A 1034 10.65 -51.75 -15.10
C THR A 1034 11.70 -52.68 -15.71
N THR A 1035 12.94 -52.22 -15.87
CA THR A 1035 14.09 -53.10 -16.15
C THR A 1035 14.65 -53.70 -14.86
N ASP A 1036 13.97 -54.75 -14.42
CA ASP A 1036 14.44 -55.81 -13.50
C ASP A 1036 14.86 -55.38 -12.08
N VAL A 1037 13.97 -54.66 -11.39
CA VAL A 1037 14.01 -54.44 -9.92
C VAL A 1037 13.41 -55.64 -9.17
N SER A 1038 13.65 -56.86 -9.65
CA SER A 1038 13.32 -58.09 -8.90
C SER A 1038 14.45 -58.53 -7.96
N GLU A 1039 15.61 -57.87 -8.01
CA GLU A 1039 16.69 -58.02 -7.04
C GLU A 1039 17.13 -56.65 -6.49
N LEU A 1040 16.57 -56.23 -5.34
CA LEU A 1040 17.22 -55.52 -4.21
C LEU A 1040 16.20 -54.60 -3.50
N GLY A 1041 16.02 -54.83 -2.20
CA GLY A 1041 14.90 -54.29 -1.42
C GLY A 1041 15.01 -52.84 -0.95
N SER A 1042 13.81 -52.33 -0.61
CA SER A 1042 13.44 -51.19 0.25
C SER A 1042 14.14 -49.85 0.05
N GLU A 1043 13.31 -48.81 -0.08
CA GLU A 1043 13.49 -47.36 -0.23
C GLU A 1043 14.44 -46.63 0.76
N ASN A 1044 15.35 -47.34 1.47
CA ASN A 1044 16.31 -46.76 2.44
C ASN A 1044 17.79 -47.18 2.20
N GLY A 1045 18.09 -47.96 1.16
CA GLY A 1045 19.40 -48.56 0.92
C GLY A 1045 20.46 -47.64 0.30
N PHE A 1046 21.73 -48.04 0.39
CA PHE A 1046 22.87 -47.39 -0.26
C PHE A 1046 22.90 -47.60 -1.78
N SER A 1047 22.93 -46.53 -2.59
CA SER A 1047 22.89 -46.57 -4.05
C SER A 1047 24.11 -45.89 -4.69
N ILE A 1048 24.49 -46.30 -5.91
CA ILE A 1048 25.61 -45.73 -6.67
C ILE A 1048 25.16 -45.37 -8.11
N TYR A 1049 25.50 -44.17 -8.61
CA TYR A 1049 25.17 -43.70 -9.98
C TYR A 1049 26.22 -42.71 -10.51
N PRO A 1050 26.55 -42.67 -11.81
CA PRO A 1050 26.17 -43.61 -12.85
C PRO A 1050 26.80 -44.99 -12.62
N ASN A 1051 26.19 -46.03 -13.18
CA ASN A 1051 26.74 -47.38 -13.18
C ASN A 1051 26.16 -48.14 -14.39
N PRO A 1052 26.93 -48.29 -15.49
CA PRO A 1052 28.39 -48.12 -15.59
C PRO A 1052 28.88 -46.67 -15.44
N ALA A 1053 30.13 -46.48 -15.04
CA ALA A 1053 30.76 -45.16 -14.87
C ALA A 1053 32.11 -45.07 -15.58
N SER A 1054 32.40 -43.91 -16.17
CA SER A 1054 33.67 -43.65 -16.86
C SER A 1054 34.58 -42.64 -16.13
N ARG A 1055 34.00 -41.76 -15.30
CA ARG A 1055 34.72 -40.67 -14.64
C ARG A 1055 34.41 -40.52 -13.15
N GLU A 1056 33.15 -40.41 -12.77
CA GLU A 1056 32.74 -40.20 -11.38
C GLU A 1056 31.54 -41.08 -11.05
N ILE A 1057 31.42 -41.46 -9.77
CA ILE A 1057 30.23 -42.09 -9.19
C ILE A 1057 29.72 -41.26 -8.01
N ILE A 1058 28.42 -41.31 -7.78
CA ILE A 1058 27.65 -40.51 -6.82
C ILE A 1058 26.84 -41.47 -5.94
N PHE A 1059 26.66 -41.11 -4.67
CA PHE A 1059 25.87 -41.83 -3.68
C PHE A 1059 24.59 -41.06 -3.36
N ASN A 1060 23.54 -41.78 -3.00
CA ASN A 1060 22.26 -41.17 -2.59
C ASN A 1060 22.30 -40.49 -1.21
N LYS A 1061 23.40 -40.60 -0.47
CA LYS A 1061 23.65 -39.94 0.82
C LYS A 1061 25.15 -39.82 1.08
N PHE A 1062 25.56 -38.83 1.89
CA PHE A 1062 26.93 -38.75 2.37
C PHE A 1062 27.26 -39.98 3.22
N THR A 1063 28.34 -40.69 2.89
CA THR A 1063 28.79 -41.86 3.66
C THR A 1063 30.30 -42.08 3.47
N ASP A 1064 30.91 -42.89 4.33
CA ASP A 1064 32.25 -43.41 4.11
C ASP A 1064 32.16 -44.60 3.16
N VAL A 1065 32.92 -44.59 2.07
CA VAL A 1065 32.94 -45.65 1.08
C VAL A 1065 34.33 -46.22 0.86
N ALA A 1066 34.39 -47.52 0.60
CA ALA A 1066 35.57 -48.23 0.17
C ALA A 1066 35.31 -48.97 -1.15
N ILE A 1067 36.17 -48.79 -2.14
CA ILE A 1067 36.11 -49.48 -3.43
C ILE A 1067 37.05 -50.68 -3.40
N TYR A 1068 36.58 -51.84 -3.85
CA TYR A 1068 37.31 -53.11 -3.94
C TYR A 1068 37.34 -53.60 -5.39
N ASN A 1069 38.44 -54.25 -5.79
CA ASN A 1069 38.49 -54.99 -7.06
C ASN A 1069 37.85 -56.39 -6.93
N GLU A 1070 37.75 -57.13 -8.04
CA GLU A 1070 37.18 -58.49 -8.08
C GLU A 1070 37.89 -59.51 -7.18
N SER A 1071 39.16 -59.28 -6.84
CA SER A 1071 39.93 -60.13 -5.90
C SER A 1071 39.70 -59.77 -4.43
N GLY A 1072 38.81 -58.81 -4.14
CA GLY A 1072 38.53 -58.32 -2.79
C GLY A 1072 39.61 -57.40 -2.21
N GLN A 1073 40.56 -56.92 -3.02
CA GLN A 1073 41.57 -55.95 -2.58
C GLN A 1073 40.96 -54.55 -2.58
N ARG A 1074 41.14 -53.81 -1.47
CA ARG A 1074 40.66 -52.44 -1.33
C ARG A 1074 41.54 -51.47 -2.12
N ILE A 1075 40.93 -50.77 -3.07
CA ILE A 1075 41.59 -49.87 -4.03
C ILE A 1075 41.55 -48.42 -3.57
N ASN A 1076 40.42 -47.97 -3.04
CA ASN A 1076 40.23 -46.57 -2.64
C ASN A 1076 39.30 -46.49 -1.42
N VAL A 1077 39.50 -45.46 -0.59
CA VAL A 1077 38.61 -45.14 0.54
C VAL A 1077 38.38 -43.64 0.57
N LYS A 1078 37.12 -43.23 0.64
CA LYS A 1078 36.72 -41.83 0.79
C LYS A 1078 35.76 -41.74 1.97
N ARG A 1079 35.95 -40.72 2.80
CA ARG A 1079 35.13 -40.49 4.00
C ARG A 1079 34.18 -39.33 3.77
N ASN A 1080 33.00 -39.42 4.38
CA ASN A 1080 31.93 -38.43 4.33
C ASN A 1080 31.79 -37.81 2.94
N THR A 1081 31.59 -38.65 1.93
CA THR A 1081 31.51 -38.19 0.54
C THR A 1081 30.19 -38.63 -0.08
N LYS A 1082 29.70 -37.81 -1.00
CA LYS A 1082 28.62 -38.17 -1.92
C LYS A 1082 29.16 -38.53 -3.31
N ARG A 1083 30.46 -38.31 -3.60
CA ARG A 1083 31.07 -38.49 -4.92
C ARG A 1083 32.44 -39.16 -4.85
N VAL A 1084 32.80 -39.96 -5.85
CA VAL A 1084 34.15 -40.53 -6.01
C VAL A 1084 34.56 -40.50 -7.47
N ASP A 1085 35.67 -39.81 -7.76
CA ASP A 1085 36.36 -39.91 -9.03
C ASP A 1085 36.94 -41.33 -9.22
N VAL A 1086 36.49 -41.99 -10.27
CA VAL A 1086 36.88 -43.34 -10.71
C VAL A 1086 37.61 -43.33 -12.05
N SER A 1087 37.95 -42.15 -12.58
CA SER A 1087 38.69 -42.00 -13.85
C SER A 1087 40.05 -42.70 -13.85
N ASN A 1088 40.64 -42.94 -12.67
CA ASN A 1088 41.90 -43.67 -12.51
C ASN A 1088 41.75 -45.20 -12.49
N LEU A 1089 40.52 -45.74 -12.48
CA LEU A 1089 40.27 -47.19 -12.50
C LEU A 1089 40.26 -47.72 -13.94
N ASN A 1090 40.78 -48.91 -14.18
CA ASN A 1090 40.67 -49.57 -15.49
C ASN A 1090 39.27 -50.17 -15.68
N SER A 1091 38.82 -50.31 -16.93
CA SER A 1091 37.54 -50.96 -17.26
C SER A 1091 37.45 -52.35 -16.62
N GLY A 1092 36.32 -52.64 -15.97
CA GLY A 1092 36.15 -53.87 -15.19
C GLY A 1092 35.13 -53.72 -14.07
N VAL A 1093 34.92 -54.80 -13.30
CA VAL A 1093 33.97 -54.81 -12.18
C VAL A 1093 34.68 -54.49 -10.86
N TYR A 1094 34.07 -53.61 -10.09
CA TYR A 1094 34.48 -53.23 -8.74
C TYR A 1094 33.29 -53.38 -7.79
N PHE A 1095 33.56 -53.27 -6.49
CA PHE A 1095 32.55 -53.29 -5.45
C PHE A 1095 32.73 -52.10 -4.53
N VAL A 1096 31.70 -51.28 -4.36
CA VAL A 1096 31.69 -50.16 -3.43
C VAL A 1096 30.95 -50.58 -2.17
N LYS A 1097 31.58 -50.44 -1.02
CA LYS A 1097 30.99 -50.76 0.29
C LYS A 1097 30.95 -49.53 1.18
N ASN A 1098 29.80 -49.23 1.76
CA ASN A 1098 29.65 -48.11 2.71
C ASN A 1098 30.03 -48.48 4.15
N ALA A 1099 29.97 -47.52 5.06
CA ALA A 1099 30.27 -47.68 6.49
C ALA A 1099 29.32 -48.67 7.17
N GLU A 1100 28.06 -48.71 6.72
CA GLU A 1100 27.00 -49.57 7.23
C GLU A 1100 27.12 -51.03 6.73
N GLY A 1101 28.05 -51.29 5.80
CA GLY A 1101 28.38 -52.61 5.30
C GLY A 1101 27.63 -53.05 4.05
N GLU A 1102 26.75 -52.20 3.51
CA GLU A 1102 26.05 -52.38 2.25
C GLU A 1102 27.04 -52.31 1.09
N THR A 1103 26.94 -53.24 0.14
CA THR A 1103 27.88 -53.36 -0.99
C THR A 1103 27.13 -53.30 -2.32
N LYS A 1104 27.62 -52.48 -3.25
CA LYS A 1104 27.09 -52.35 -4.62
C LYS A 1104 28.16 -52.67 -5.65
N LYS A 1105 27.77 -53.39 -6.71
CA LYS A 1105 28.63 -53.68 -7.87
C LYS A 1105 28.76 -52.41 -8.71
N LEU A 1106 29.98 -52.00 -9.01
CA LEU A 1106 30.32 -50.90 -9.91
C LEU A 1106 30.96 -51.43 -11.18
N VAL A 1107 30.49 -51.02 -12.34
CA VAL A 1107 31.10 -51.31 -13.63
C VAL A 1107 31.81 -50.05 -14.11
N ILE A 1108 33.11 -50.16 -14.41
CA ILE A 1108 33.86 -49.10 -15.07
C ILE A 1108 33.90 -49.39 -16.56
N GLU A 1109 33.41 -48.45 -17.37
CA GLU A 1109 33.50 -48.47 -18.82
C GLU A 1109 34.30 -47.26 -19.30
N LYS A 1110 35.29 -47.51 -20.15
CA LYS A 1110 36.17 -46.49 -20.74
C LYS A 1110 36.30 -46.72 -22.22
#